data_AF-A0A7S9R6U0-F1
#
_entry.id   AF-A0A7S9R6U0-F1
#
_cell.length_a   1.000
_cell.length_b   1.000
_cell.length_c   1.000
_cell.angle_alpha   90.00
_cell.angle_beta   90.00
_cell.angle_gamma   90.00
#
_symmetry.space_group_name_H-M   'P 1'
#
loop_
_entity.id
_entity.type
_entity.pdbx_description
1 polymer ?
#
loop_
_entity_poly.entity_id
_entity_poly.type
_entity_poly.pdbx_seq_one_letter_code
_entity_poly.pdbx_strand_id
1 'polypeptide(L)'
;MSDIIWTKTDEAPLFASYSLFPIVKSFLSRADISITRADISLAGRILSLFSKELGLNKANELELLGELTSHKEANIIKLPNISATLVQLKAAIEELRSKGINVPFYPDEIITDYDEEVAKKYQKVLGSAVNPVLRQGNSDRRVLPPVKEFAKKYPHSNGDWDKTNKTKICYMQKGDFYENERSIIASKDEKFYVNFISKEGKKELLKELAVQSGEIVDATYLSVNELDKFYESCFEEAKKENLTLSLHLKCTMMKVSDPVIFAHAIRSYFKEAFELFGEEFKAHGVEAKNGLKDMFAKISTLKNKDEILAKFDEILSKMAKIWALNENASNFDVPNDVIIDASVPALIRNSGKVKDRSGELNFSLCMIPDRTYARVYEACVADFKEHGALDVSKIGSVANVGLMAKKAEEYGSHDKTFIAKEDGEFVVFDEAGENVFKFSVKSGDIFRMTQAKDDAINAWFELALKRGKISKDELVFWLDSSRAHDRNLIAKFEKFREKFASAGVKFEILNYEQATAKTLSLIRAGKDVIGVTGNVLRDYLTDLFPIFELGGSSKMLSVVPLLAGGAMFETGAGGTAPTLVKELKEKNHLLWDSLGEFLALSASLEHLAFAKQKKEAKELSDALNRAVASYLDENKTPNATLDTRESHFYLALFWAREMAKSGGILSKIFENLADELEKNESEILKELRQDDGASMEFGGYYLPDEVRANEIMRPSKILNQIIG
;
A
#
# COMPACT_ATOMS: atom_id res chain seq x y z
N MET A 1 24.63 -15.74 -9.66
CA MET A 1 23.45 -14.96 -9.24
C MET A 1 23.62 -13.57 -9.81
N SER A 2 22.56 -12.99 -10.42
CA SER A 2 22.62 -11.65 -11.01
C SER A 2 22.84 -10.59 -9.94
N ASP A 3 23.45 -9.45 -10.28
CA ASP A 3 23.65 -8.33 -9.35
C ASP A 3 22.35 -7.63 -9.01
N ILE A 4 21.41 -7.60 -9.96
CA ILE A 4 20.06 -7.03 -9.81
C ILE A 4 19.05 -8.01 -10.39
N ILE A 5 17.91 -8.19 -9.72
CA ILE A 5 16.73 -8.89 -10.24
C ILE A 5 15.60 -7.87 -10.49
N TRP A 6 15.08 -7.84 -11.71
CA TRP A 6 13.93 -7.02 -12.10
C TRP A 6 12.68 -7.87 -12.21
N THR A 7 11.62 -7.57 -11.46
CA THR A 7 10.40 -8.38 -11.56
C THR A 7 9.65 -8.09 -12.85
N LYS A 8 9.32 -9.13 -13.61
CA LYS A 8 8.33 -9.09 -14.69
C LYS A 8 6.95 -9.28 -14.07
N THR A 9 6.06 -8.31 -14.26
CA THR A 9 4.75 -8.24 -13.60
C THR A 9 3.60 -8.23 -14.63
N ASP A 10 2.61 -7.35 -14.46
CA ASP A 10 1.35 -7.36 -15.17
C ASP A 10 1.02 -5.96 -15.72
N GLU A 11 0.17 -5.89 -16.74
CA GLU A 11 -0.47 -4.65 -17.22
C GLU A 11 0.52 -3.49 -17.50
N ALA A 12 0.25 -2.27 -17.06
CA ALA A 12 1.03 -1.09 -17.42
C ALA A 12 2.54 -1.19 -17.08
N PRO A 13 2.96 -1.61 -15.86
CA PRO A 13 4.39 -1.78 -15.56
C PRO A 13 5.05 -2.90 -16.38
N LEU A 14 4.31 -3.93 -16.80
CA LEU A 14 4.83 -4.93 -17.75
C LEU A 14 5.11 -4.29 -19.12
N PHE A 15 4.17 -3.51 -19.64
CA PHE A 15 4.35 -2.81 -20.92
C PHE A 15 5.48 -1.78 -20.85
N ALA A 16 5.53 -0.96 -19.79
CA ALA A 16 6.64 -0.04 -19.56
C ALA A 16 8.00 -0.77 -19.48
N SER A 17 8.04 -1.93 -18.82
CA SER A 17 9.25 -2.77 -18.74
C SER A 17 9.74 -3.26 -20.11
N TYR A 18 8.87 -3.55 -21.08
CA TYR A 18 9.33 -3.91 -22.44
C TYR A 18 10.14 -2.79 -23.09
N SER A 19 9.84 -1.52 -22.77
CA SER A 19 10.55 -0.36 -23.26
C SER A 19 11.79 -0.04 -22.41
N LEU A 20 11.66 0.02 -21.08
CA LEU A 20 12.70 0.48 -20.17
C LEU A 20 13.79 -0.57 -19.89
N PHE A 21 13.41 -1.85 -19.72
CA PHE A 21 14.35 -2.89 -19.29
C PHE A 21 15.56 -3.06 -20.24
N PRO A 22 15.40 -3.03 -21.58
CA PRO A 22 16.53 -3.06 -22.51
C PRO A 22 17.50 -1.88 -22.33
N ILE A 23 16.99 -0.66 -22.10
CA ILE A 23 17.80 0.53 -21.83
C ILE A 23 18.61 0.30 -20.56
N VAL A 24 17.94 -0.06 -19.46
CA VAL A 24 18.60 -0.32 -18.17
C VAL A 24 19.67 -1.41 -18.31
N LYS A 25 19.33 -2.55 -18.91
CA LYS A 25 20.27 -3.66 -19.13
C LYS A 25 21.50 -3.21 -19.92
N SER A 26 21.32 -2.36 -20.93
CA SER A 26 22.40 -1.82 -21.75
C SER A 26 23.31 -0.87 -20.95
N PHE A 27 22.74 0.02 -20.15
CA PHE A 27 23.52 0.92 -19.29
C PHE A 27 24.32 0.14 -18.24
N LEU A 28 23.70 -0.87 -17.62
CA LEU A 28 24.33 -1.70 -16.60
C LEU A 28 25.46 -2.59 -17.16
N SER A 29 25.31 -3.13 -18.37
CA SER A 29 26.35 -3.99 -18.97
C SER A 29 27.65 -3.22 -19.24
N ARG A 30 27.58 -1.93 -19.54
CA ARG A 30 28.75 -1.03 -19.68
C ARG A 30 29.53 -0.87 -18.37
N ALA A 31 28.91 -1.18 -17.24
CA ALA A 31 29.52 -1.20 -15.89
C ALA A 31 29.80 -2.62 -15.37
N ASP A 32 29.68 -3.65 -16.21
CA ASP A 32 29.76 -5.07 -15.81
C ASP A 32 28.77 -5.42 -14.68
N ILE A 33 27.57 -4.82 -14.70
CA ILE A 33 26.50 -5.10 -13.74
C ILE A 33 25.46 -5.98 -14.43
N SER A 34 25.27 -7.18 -13.88
CA SER A 34 24.30 -8.13 -14.40
C SER A 34 22.88 -7.82 -13.90
N ILE A 35 21.91 -7.92 -14.81
CA ILE A 35 20.49 -7.80 -14.49
C ILE A 35 19.67 -8.89 -15.19
N THR A 36 18.80 -9.56 -14.44
CA THR A 36 17.91 -10.62 -14.94
C THR A 36 16.47 -10.36 -14.55
N ARG A 37 15.51 -10.95 -15.26
CA ARG A 37 14.08 -10.85 -14.95
C ARG A 37 13.60 -12.08 -14.18
N ALA A 38 12.66 -11.87 -13.25
CA ALA A 38 11.92 -12.93 -12.56
C ALA A 38 10.41 -12.74 -12.80
N ASP A 39 9.73 -13.75 -13.36
CA ASP A 39 8.32 -13.65 -13.76
C ASP A 39 7.38 -13.95 -12.59
N ILE A 40 6.80 -12.89 -12.03
CA ILE A 40 5.83 -12.95 -10.93
C ILE A 40 4.44 -12.47 -11.37
N SER A 41 4.20 -12.39 -12.69
CA SER A 41 2.88 -12.08 -13.27
C SER A 41 1.81 -13.05 -12.77
N LEU A 42 0.53 -12.66 -12.84
CA LEU A 42 -0.59 -13.55 -12.51
C LEU A 42 -0.53 -14.82 -13.37
N ALA A 43 -0.34 -14.68 -14.67
CA ALA A 43 -0.18 -15.81 -15.58
C ALA A 43 1.03 -16.67 -15.21
N GLY A 44 2.20 -16.07 -14.98
CA GLY A 44 3.43 -16.78 -14.59
C GLY A 44 3.26 -17.58 -13.31
N ARG A 45 2.62 -17.00 -12.29
CA ARG A 45 2.33 -17.69 -11.03
C ARG A 45 1.34 -18.85 -11.21
N ILE A 46 0.26 -18.66 -11.97
CA ILE A 46 -0.67 -19.76 -12.31
C ILE A 46 0.09 -20.90 -13.01
N LEU A 47 0.88 -20.58 -14.03
CA LEU A 47 1.64 -21.59 -14.78
C LEU A 47 2.64 -22.35 -13.90
N SER A 48 3.32 -21.67 -12.98
CA SER A 48 4.27 -22.31 -12.07
C SER A 48 3.58 -23.27 -11.10
N LEU A 49 2.38 -22.94 -10.61
CA LEU A 49 1.60 -23.80 -9.72
C LEU A 49 1.22 -25.14 -10.37
N PHE A 50 0.92 -25.11 -11.67
CA PHE A 50 0.50 -26.30 -12.42
C PHE A 50 1.60 -26.85 -13.34
N SER A 51 2.86 -26.42 -13.16
CA SER A 51 3.93 -26.73 -14.10
C SER A 51 4.12 -28.24 -14.27
N LYS A 52 4.04 -28.99 -13.17
CA LYS A 52 4.21 -30.46 -13.19
C LYS A 52 3.05 -31.16 -13.89
N GLU A 53 1.79 -30.80 -13.62
CA GLU A 53 0.64 -31.44 -14.27
C GLU A 53 0.56 -31.13 -15.77
N LEU A 54 1.05 -29.95 -16.17
CA LEU A 54 1.03 -29.49 -17.56
C LEU A 54 2.27 -29.93 -18.36
N GLY A 55 3.23 -30.65 -17.73
CA GLY A 55 4.51 -30.99 -18.37
C GLY A 55 5.34 -29.78 -18.77
N LEU A 56 5.13 -28.64 -18.12
CA LEU A 56 5.89 -27.42 -18.33
C LEU A 56 7.18 -27.48 -17.50
N ASN A 57 8.26 -26.91 -18.03
CA ASN A 57 9.49 -26.67 -17.29
C ASN A 57 9.53 -25.20 -16.81
N LYS A 58 8.54 -24.79 -16.03
CA LYS A 58 8.41 -23.43 -15.47
C LYS A 58 8.75 -23.46 -13.98
N ALA A 59 9.80 -22.73 -13.60
CA ALA A 59 10.15 -22.54 -12.21
C ALA A 59 9.14 -21.64 -11.49
N ASN A 60 8.97 -21.84 -10.18
CA ASN A 60 8.24 -20.92 -9.33
C ASN A 60 9.14 -19.74 -8.94
N GLU A 61 9.22 -18.73 -9.81
CA GLU A 61 10.07 -17.55 -9.62
C GLU A 61 9.73 -16.78 -8.33
N LEU A 62 8.47 -16.79 -7.89
CA LEU A 62 8.10 -16.14 -6.63
C LEU A 62 8.72 -16.86 -5.42
N GLU A 63 8.74 -18.19 -5.44
CA GLU A 63 9.37 -19.00 -4.39
C GLU A 63 10.90 -18.83 -4.41
N LEU A 64 11.53 -18.85 -5.59
CA LEU A 64 12.96 -18.56 -5.74
C LEU A 64 13.34 -17.15 -5.25
N LEU A 65 12.51 -16.15 -5.54
CA LEU A 65 12.70 -14.80 -4.99
C LEU A 65 12.49 -14.76 -3.47
N GLY A 66 11.54 -15.53 -2.95
CA GLY A 66 11.32 -15.71 -1.52
C GLY A 66 12.56 -16.28 -0.83
N GLU A 67 13.15 -17.33 -1.38
CA GLU A 67 14.43 -17.88 -0.93
C GLU A 67 15.54 -16.82 -1.01
N LEU A 68 15.64 -16.12 -2.14
CA LEU A 68 16.63 -15.05 -2.36
C LEU A 68 16.57 -14.00 -1.25
N THR A 69 15.39 -13.68 -0.70
CA THR A 69 15.28 -12.67 0.37
C THR A 69 16.04 -13.04 1.66
N SER A 70 16.43 -14.31 1.82
CA SER A 70 17.24 -14.81 2.93
C SER A 70 18.75 -14.72 2.66
N HIS A 71 19.17 -14.14 1.54
CA HIS A 71 20.57 -13.95 1.16
C HIS A 71 21.00 -12.48 1.25
N LYS A 72 22.24 -12.25 1.69
CA LYS A 72 22.83 -10.90 1.79
C LYS A 72 23.08 -10.25 0.42
N GLU A 73 23.19 -11.06 -0.62
CA GLU A 73 23.40 -10.63 -2.00
C GLU A 73 22.10 -10.21 -2.70
N ALA A 74 20.95 -10.37 -2.06
CA ALA A 74 19.66 -10.04 -2.66
C ALA A 74 19.57 -8.55 -3.01
N ASN A 75 19.26 -8.27 -4.26
CA ASN A 75 19.01 -6.93 -4.77
C ASN A 75 17.87 -7.01 -5.79
N ILE A 76 16.66 -6.75 -5.32
CA ILE A 76 15.42 -7.02 -6.05
C ILE A 76 14.72 -5.69 -6.34
N ILE A 77 14.54 -5.33 -7.61
CA ILE A 77 13.66 -4.24 -8.04
C ILE A 77 12.28 -4.82 -8.31
N LYS A 78 11.32 -4.43 -7.48
CA LYS A 78 9.95 -4.96 -7.44
C LYS A 78 8.96 -3.93 -8.00
N LEU A 79 8.43 -4.22 -9.19
CA LEU A 79 7.40 -3.41 -9.85
C LEU A 79 6.00 -3.77 -9.33
N PRO A 80 4.98 -2.91 -9.46
CA PRO A 80 3.60 -3.26 -9.13
C PRO A 80 3.14 -4.52 -9.88
N ASN A 81 2.35 -5.36 -9.22
CA ASN A 81 1.79 -6.60 -9.76
C ASN A 81 0.32 -6.76 -9.34
N ILE A 82 -0.44 -7.58 -10.07
CA ILE A 82 -1.83 -7.84 -9.76
C ILE A 82 -1.94 -8.63 -8.43
N SER A 83 -2.70 -8.09 -7.48
CA SER A 83 -3.25 -8.85 -6.36
C SER A 83 -4.63 -9.37 -6.77
N ALA A 84 -4.68 -10.60 -7.28
CA ALA A 84 -5.80 -11.06 -8.10
C ALA A 84 -7.10 -11.21 -7.31
N THR A 85 -8.17 -10.58 -7.81
CA THR A 85 -9.54 -10.95 -7.45
C THR A 85 -9.91 -12.30 -8.07
N LEU A 86 -10.99 -12.92 -7.59
CA LEU A 86 -11.50 -14.14 -8.21
C LEU A 86 -11.89 -13.94 -9.68
N VAL A 87 -12.44 -12.77 -10.02
CA VAL A 87 -12.81 -12.42 -11.40
C VAL A 87 -11.57 -12.36 -12.30
N GLN A 88 -10.51 -11.68 -11.86
CA GLN A 88 -9.25 -11.60 -12.61
C GLN A 88 -8.57 -12.97 -12.74
N LEU A 89 -8.61 -13.79 -11.68
CA LEU A 89 -8.09 -15.15 -11.72
C LEU A 89 -8.80 -15.98 -12.80
N LYS A 90 -10.14 -15.98 -12.82
CA LYS A 90 -10.93 -16.70 -13.82
C LYS A 90 -10.65 -16.21 -15.24
N ALA A 91 -10.57 -14.90 -15.45
CA ALA A 91 -10.23 -14.33 -16.75
C ALA A 91 -8.81 -14.73 -17.21
N ALA A 92 -7.83 -14.76 -16.30
CA ALA A 92 -6.49 -15.25 -16.62
C ALA A 92 -6.47 -16.75 -16.96
N ILE A 93 -7.24 -17.56 -16.25
CA ILE A 93 -7.43 -19.00 -16.56
C ILE A 93 -8.03 -19.17 -17.96
N GLU A 94 -9.08 -18.44 -18.28
CA GLU A 94 -9.72 -18.47 -19.60
C GLU A 94 -8.75 -18.09 -20.72
N GLU A 95 -7.93 -17.05 -20.53
CA GLU A 95 -6.91 -16.65 -21.50
C GLU A 95 -5.83 -17.72 -21.68
N LEU A 96 -5.32 -18.29 -20.60
CA LEU A 96 -4.30 -19.35 -20.68
C LEU A 96 -4.84 -20.56 -21.46
N ARG A 97 -6.09 -20.94 -21.20
CA ARG A 97 -6.76 -22.05 -21.90
C ARG A 97 -7.03 -21.74 -23.37
N SER A 98 -7.43 -20.52 -23.71
CA SER A 98 -7.63 -20.12 -25.12
C SER A 98 -6.32 -20.12 -25.93
N LYS A 99 -5.17 -19.97 -25.24
CA LYS A 99 -3.82 -20.13 -25.79
C LYS A 99 -3.33 -21.60 -25.83
N GLY A 100 -4.19 -22.57 -25.52
CA GLY A 100 -3.87 -23.99 -25.54
C GLY A 100 -3.17 -24.52 -24.28
N ILE A 101 -3.10 -23.72 -23.21
CA ILE A 101 -2.53 -24.14 -21.93
C ILE A 101 -3.66 -24.59 -21.00
N ASN A 102 -3.83 -25.90 -20.88
CA ASN A 102 -4.97 -26.53 -20.20
C ASN A 102 -4.88 -26.49 -18.64
N VAL A 103 -4.66 -25.32 -18.05
CA VAL A 103 -4.75 -25.13 -16.59
C VAL A 103 -6.17 -25.49 -16.07
N PRO A 104 -6.32 -26.10 -14.88
CA PRO A 104 -7.64 -26.41 -14.32
C PRO A 104 -8.51 -25.15 -14.14
N PHE A 105 -9.82 -25.26 -14.33
CA PHE A 105 -10.73 -24.18 -13.96
C PHE A 105 -10.76 -23.99 -12.43
N TYR A 106 -11.05 -22.76 -11.99
CA TYR A 106 -11.34 -22.53 -10.58
C TYR A 106 -12.73 -23.13 -10.26
N PRO A 107 -12.87 -23.98 -9.23
CA PRO A 107 -14.15 -24.59 -8.89
C PRO A 107 -15.08 -23.58 -8.24
N ASP A 108 -16.31 -23.46 -8.75
CA ASP A 108 -17.33 -22.58 -8.18
C ASP A 108 -17.92 -23.14 -6.88
N GLU A 109 -18.00 -24.46 -6.78
CA GLU A 109 -18.40 -25.20 -5.59
C GLU A 109 -17.41 -26.34 -5.33
N ILE A 110 -17.12 -26.61 -4.05
CA ILE A 110 -16.26 -27.72 -3.66
C ILE A 110 -17.12 -28.96 -3.48
N ILE A 111 -17.14 -29.81 -4.50
CA ILE A 111 -17.97 -31.03 -4.53
C ILE A 111 -17.07 -32.28 -4.40
N THR A 112 -15.82 -32.20 -4.85
CA THR A 112 -14.85 -33.31 -4.86
C THR A 112 -13.52 -32.94 -4.20
N ASP A 113 -12.74 -33.94 -3.80
CA ASP A 113 -11.38 -33.77 -3.30
C ASP A 113 -10.47 -33.04 -4.32
N TYR A 114 -10.71 -33.25 -5.61
CA TYR A 114 -10.00 -32.56 -6.69
C TYR A 114 -10.35 -31.06 -6.73
N ASP A 115 -11.63 -30.70 -6.53
CA ASP A 115 -12.04 -29.30 -6.42
C ASP A 115 -11.35 -28.63 -5.23
N GLU A 116 -11.30 -29.31 -4.08
CA GLU A 116 -10.61 -28.81 -2.90
C GLU A 116 -9.10 -28.60 -3.17
N GLU A 117 -8.44 -29.57 -3.81
CA GLU A 117 -7.03 -29.48 -4.18
C GLU A 117 -6.76 -28.28 -5.11
N VAL A 118 -7.55 -28.12 -6.16
CA VAL A 118 -7.41 -27.05 -7.15
C VAL A 118 -7.69 -25.68 -6.50
N ALA A 119 -8.76 -25.56 -5.72
CA ALA A 119 -9.07 -24.34 -4.99
C ALA A 119 -7.92 -23.95 -4.06
N LYS A 120 -7.38 -24.91 -3.31
CA LYS A 120 -6.25 -24.68 -2.39
C LYS A 120 -4.97 -24.25 -3.11
N LYS A 121 -4.69 -24.78 -4.32
CA LYS A 121 -3.58 -24.28 -5.15
C LYS A 121 -3.83 -22.83 -5.56
N TYR A 122 -5.01 -22.51 -6.06
CA TYR A 122 -5.35 -21.15 -6.48
C TYR A 122 -5.40 -20.12 -5.35
N GLN A 123 -5.67 -20.54 -4.10
CA GLN A 123 -5.55 -19.66 -2.93
C GLN A 123 -4.14 -19.08 -2.77
N LYS A 124 -3.09 -19.74 -3.28
CA LYS A 124 -1.72 -19.21 -3.26
C LYS A 124 -1.47 -18.07 -4.25
N VAL A 125 -2.38 -17.83 -5.21
CA VAL A 125 -2.26 -16.73 -6.20
C VAL A 125 -3.28 -15.61 -6.02
N LEU A 126 -4.35 -15.86 -5.27
CA LEU A 126 -5.38 -14.87 -4.96
C LEU A 126 -4.87 -13.80 -3.99
N GLY A 127 -5.39 -12.59 -4.15
CA GLY A 127 -5.06 -11.44 -3.30
C GLY A 127 -3.57 -11.07 -3.32
N SER A 128 -3.08 -10.52 -2.21
CA SER A 128 -1.68 -10.09 -2.09
C SER A 128 -0.76 -11.29 -1.84
N ALA A 129 -0.52 -12.09 -2.87
CA ALA A 129 0.32 -13.29 -2.79
C ALA A 129 1.83 -12.97 -2.79
N VAL A 130 2.24 -11.89 -3.48
CA VAL A 130 3.66 -11.58 -3.71
C VAL A 130 4.31 -10.87 -2.51
N ASN A 131 3.69 -9.80 -2.02
CA ASN A 131 4.27 -8.95 -0.98
C ASN A 131 4.64 -9.72 0.30
N PRO A 132 3.81 -10.65 0.83
CA PRO A 132 4.17 -11.44 2.01
C PRO A 132 5.41 -12.31 1.84
N VAL A 133 5.73 -12.71 0.60
CA VAL A 133 6.91 -13.52 0.29
C VAL A 133 8.15 -12.62 0.25
N LEU A 134 8.07 -11.48 -0.42
CA LEU A 134 9.25 -10.63 -0.66
C LEU A 134 9.56 -9.63 0.46
N ARG A 135 8.57 -9.22 1.26
CA ARG A 135 8.75 -8.25 2.38
C ARG A 135 9.34 -8.91 3.63
N GLN A 136 10.51 -9.54 3.51
CA GLN A 136 11.28 -10.10 4.64
C GLN A 136 12.18 -9.04 5.30
N GLY A 137 11.66 -7.84 5.48
CA GLY A 137 12.40 -6.68 5.97
C GLY A 137 11.47 -5.55 6.41
N ASN A 138 12.05 -4.58 7.11
CA ASN A 138 11.32 -3.37 7.52
C ASN A 138 11.31 -2.34 6.39
N SER A 139 10.52 -1.28 6.54
CA SER A 139 10.34 -0.28 5.49
C SER A 139 11.20 0.96 5.74
N ASP A 140 11.90 1.43 4.71
CA ASP A 140 12.49 2.78 4.59
C ASP A 140 11.82 3.47 3.41
N ARG A 141 10.87 4.37 3.69
CA ARG A 141 10.12 5.13 2.69
C ARG A 141 10.44 6.61 2.79
N ARG A 142 10.85 7.19 1.66
CA ARG A 142 11.31 8.60 1.62
C ARG A 142 11.22 9.21 0.23
N VAL A 143 11.13 10.53 0.20
CA VAL A 143 11.28 11.31 -1.04
C VAL A 143 12.75 11.37 -1.40
N LEU A 144 13.10 11.17 -2.68
CA LEU A 144 14.46 11.45 -3.14
C LEU A 144 14.65 12.93 -3.46
N PRO A 145 15.86 13.51 -3.24
CA PRO A 145 16.08 14.94 -3.40
C PRO A 145 15.60 15.55 -4.72
N PRO A 146 15.81 14.92 -5.91
CA PRO A 146 15.31 15.47 -7.17
C PRO A 146 13.80 15.69 -7.19
N VAL A 147 13.03 14.76 -6.60
CA VAL A 147 11.57 14.84 -6.53
C VAL A 147 11.13 15.96 -5.58
N LYS A 148 11.81 16.09 -4.43
CA LYS A 148 11.50 17.14 -3.44
C LYS A 148 11.80 18.53 -3.99
N GLU A 149 12.96 18.72 -4.62
CA GLU A 149 13.35 20.02 -5.17
C GLU A 149 12.47 20.42 -6.35
N PHE A 150 12.06 19.45 -7.19
CA PHE A 150 11.05 19.68 -8.22
C PHE A 150 9.71 20.15 -7.60
N ALA A 151 9.23 19.49 -6.55
CA ALA A 151 8.00 19.88 -5.87
C ALA A 151 8.09 21.28 -5.26
N LYS A 152 9.25 21.69 -4.73
CA LYS A 152 9.45 23.05 -4.22
C LYS A 152 9.45 24.10 -5.34
N LYS A 153 10.06 23.78 -6.49
CA LYS A 153 10.13 24.66 -7.67
C LYS A 153 8.78 24.80 -8.38
N TYR A 154 7.99 23.73 -8.39
CA TYR A 154 6.66 23.66 -9.01
C TYR A 154 5.62 23.19 -7.98
N PRO A 155 5.30 24.02 -6.97
CA PRO A 155 4.46 23.61 -5.86
C PRO A 155 3.03 23.34 -6.32
N HIS A 156 2.51 22.17 -5.94
CA HIS A 156 1.08 21.91 -6.00
C HIS A 156 0.36 22.67 -4.87
N SER A 157 -0.96 22.78 -4.98
CA SER A 157 -1.77 23.44 -3.95
C SER A 157 -2.23 22.46 -2.86
N ASN A 158 -2.00 22.87 -1.61
CA ASN A 158 -2.77 22.43 -0.45
C ASN A 158 -3.84 23.51 -0.20
N GLY A 159 -5.12 23.13 -0.25
CA GLY A 159 -6.24 24.05 -0.15
C GLY A 159 -6.27 24.81 1.17
N ASP A 160 -6.91 25.98 1.19
CA ASP A 160 -6.87 26.91 2.31
C ASP A 160 -7.49 26.34 3.60
N TRP A 161 -6.91 26.73 4.74
CA TRP A 161 -7.40 26.40 6.07
C TRP A 161 -7.38 27.63 6.97
N ASP A 162 -8.40 27.73 7.81
CA ASP A 162 -8.49 28.73 8.87
C ASP A 162 -9.25 28.17 10.09
N LYS A 163 -9.33 28.97 11.15
CA LYS A 163 -10.00 28.61 12.41
C LYS A 163 -11.52 28.45 12.27
N THR A 164 -12.13 28.91 11.17
CA THR A 164 -13.57 28.76 10.89
C THR A 164 -13.91 27.40 10.25
N ASN A 165 -12.90 26.64 9.82
CA ASN A 165 -13.07 25.30 9.28
C ASN A 165 -13.74 24.37 10.31
N LYS A 166 -14.91 23.82 9.94
CA LYS A 166 -15.73 22.98 10.83
C LYS A 166 -15.43 21.49 10.73
N THR A 167 -14.49 21.08 9.87
CA THR A 167 -14.13 19.67 9.69
C THR A 167 -13.64 19.07 11.01
N LYS A 168 -14.06 17.85 11.32
CA LYS A 168 -13.71 17.14 12.55
C LYS A 168 -13.31 15.71 12.25
N ILE A 169 -12.38 15.18 13.04
CA ILE A 169 -12.14 13.74 13.14
C ILE A 169 -12.93 13.25 14.36
N CYS A 170 -13.70 12.18 14.20
CA CYS A 170 -14.51 11.58 15.26
C CYS A 170 -14.14 10.10 15.40
N TYR A 171 -13.95 9.66 16.64
CA TYR A 171 -13.59 8.29 17.01
C TYR A 171 -14.24 7.89 18.34
N MET A 172 -14.30 6.58 18.60
CA MET A 172 -14.85 6.02 19.83
C MET A 172 -14.07 6.47 21.07
N GLN A 173 -14.80 6.81 22.14
CA GLN A 173 -14.19 7.23 23.41
C GLN A 173 -14.02 6.08 24.42
N LYS A 174 -14.61 4.93 24.15
CA LYS A 174 -14.50 3.69 24.94
C LYS A 174 -14.91 2.47 24.11
N GLY A 175 -14.53 1.29 24.54
CA GLY A 175 -14.88 0.01 23.94
C GLY A 175 -14.21 -0.27 22.60
N ASP A 176 -13.21 0.50 22.21
CA ASP A 176 -12.46 0.31 20.97
C ASP A 176 -11.23 -0.59 21.18
N PHE A 177 -10.50 -0.89 20.10
CA PHE A 177 -9.33 -1.76 20.20
C PHE A 177 -8.25 -1.13 21.08
N TYR A 178 -8.13 0.20 21.05
CA TYR A 178 -7.18 0.95 21.86
C TYR A 178 -7.37 0.72 23.36
N GLU A 179 -8.59 0.92 23.89
CA GLU A 179 -8.85 0.83 25.34
C GLU A 179 -8.73 -0.61 25.86
N ASN A 180 -9.17 -1.57 25.05
CA ASN A 180 -9.22 -2.97 25.45
C ASN A 180 -7.90 -3.72 25.28
N GLU A 181 -6.87 -3.08 24.71
CA GLU A 181 -5.61 -3.74 24.40
C GLU A 181 -4.88 -4.27 25.64
N ARG A 182 -4.41 -5.51 25.55
CA ARG A 182 -3.46 -6.14 26.48
C ARG A 182 -2.30 -6.69 25.67
N SER A 183 -1.10 -6.65 26.24
CA SER A 183 0.12 -7.02 25.54
C SER A 183 1.14 -7.60 26.50
N ILE A 184 1.90 -8.61 26.04
CA ILE A 184 3.02 -9.22 26.76
C ILE A 184 4.25 -9.31 25.87
N ILE A 185 5.43 -9.38 26.49
CA ILE A 185 6.66 -9.86 25.85
C ILE A 185 6.81 -11.34 26.24
N ALA A 186 6.76 -12.25 25.28
CA ALA A 186 6.91 -13.68 25.55
C ALA A 186 8.30 -13.99 26.13
N SER A 187 8.34 -14.87 27.14
CA SER A 187 9.58 -15.19 27.87
C SER A 187 10.35 -16.39 27.31
N LYS A 188 9.69 -17.20 26.49
CA LYS A 188 10.20 -18.44 25.89
C LYS A 188 9.44 -18.73 24.59
N ASP A 189 9.94 -19.69 23.82
CA ASP A 189 9.20 -20.26 22.69
C ASP A 189 8.07 -21.16 23.24
N GLU A 190 6.85 -20.93 22.80
CA GLU A 190 5.68 -21.72 23.19
C GLU A 190 4.51 -21.54 22.22
N LYS A 191 3.41 -22.25 22.46
CA LYS A 191 2.15 -22.12 21.71
C LYS A 191 1.07 -21.49 22.57
N PHE A 192 0.32 -20.57 21.97
CA PHE A 192 -0.90 -20.02 22.54
C PHE A 192 -2.14 -20.60 21.85
N TYR A 193 -3.19 -20.81 22.63
CA TYR A 193 -4.45 -21.40 22.20
C TYR A 193 -5.58 -20.40 22.39
N VAL A 194 -6.04 -19.81 21.30
CA VAL A 194 -7.16 -18.86 21.29
C VAL A 194 -8.47 -19.64 21.33
N ASN A 195 -9.24 -19.46 22.40
CA ASN A 195 -10.51 -20.13 22.61
C ASN A 195 -11.64 -19.11 22.78
N PHE A 196 -12.83 -19.48 22.30
CA PHE A 196 -14.08 -18.86 22.72
C PHE A 196 -14.77 -19.77 23.74
N ILE A 197 -15.27 -19.19 24.84
CA ILE A 197 -16.00 -19.88 25.88
C ILE A 197 -17.39 -19.25 25.97
N SER A 198 -18.43 -20.02 25.66
CA SER A 198 -19.81 -19.53 25.77
C SER A 198 -20.22 -19.32 27.23
N LYS A 199 -21.33 -18.60 27.45
CA LYS A 199 -21.95 -18.49 28.79
C LYS A 199 -22.29 -19.84 29.44
N GLU A 200 -22.51 -20.88 28.62
CA GLU A 200 -22.79 -22.25 29.08
C GLU A 200 -21.51 -23.04 29.39
N GLY A 201 -20.33 -22.44 29.21
CA GLY A 201 -19.03 -23.06 29.46
C GLY A 201 -18.50 -23.91 28.30
N LYS A 202 -19.17 -23.90 27.13
CA LYS A 202 -18.69 -24.63 25.95
C LYS A 202 -17.43 -23.94 25.41
N LYS A 203 -16.32 -24.68 25.38
CA LYS A 203 -15.02 -24.23 24.86
C LYS A 203 -14.88 -24.60 23.38
N GLU A 204 -14.59 -23.62 22.53
CA GLU A 204 -14.26 -23.78 21.11
C GLU A 204 -12.83 -23.28 20.87
N LEU A 205 -11.93 -24.15 20.40
CA LEU A 205 -10.60 -23.74 19.95
C LEU A 205 -10.71 -23.08 18.58
N LEU A 206 -10.33 -21.81 18.50
CA LEU A 206 -10.37 -21.04 17.26
C LEU A 206 -9.02 -21.06 16.54
N LYS A 207 -7.91 -21.04 17.29
CA LYS A 207 -6.57 -20.95 16.72
C LYS A 207 -5.48 -21.45 17.66
N GLU A 208 -4.51 -22.16 17.10
CA GLU A 208 -3.19 -22.38 17.69
C GLU A 208 -2.20 -21.38 17.09
N LEU A 209 -1.37 -20.76 17.94
CA LEU A 209 -0.43 -19.71 17.56
C LEU A 209 0.96 -20.01 18.11
N ALA A 210 1.95 -20.13 17.23
CA ALA A 210 3.35 -20.22 17.64
C ALA A 210 3.88 -18.83 18.04
N VAL A 211 4.49 -18.76 19.23
CA VAL A 211 5.07 -17.57 19.83
C VAL A 211 6.54 -17.83 20.14
N GLN A 212 7.39 -16.87 19.82
CA GLN A 212 8.83 -16.95 20.03
C GLN A 212 9.25 -16.14 21.26
N SER A 213 10.31 -16.56 21.92
CA SER A 213 10.93 -15.80 23.00
C SER A 213 11.26 -14.37 22.56
N GLY A 214 10.89 -13.40 23.38
CA GLY A 214 11.07 -11.98 23.10
C GLY A 214 10.02 -11.39 22.16
N GLU A 215 9.16 -12.16 21.53
CA GLU A 215 8.07 -11.64 20.70
C GLU A 215 7.07 -10.82 21.52
N ILE A 216 6.55 -9.73 20.94
CA ILE A 216 5.40 -9.02 21.51
C ILE A 216 4.13 -9.66 20.97
N VAL A 217 3.23 -10.04 21.87
CA VAL A 217 1.91 -10.59 21.53
C VAL A 217 0.84 -9.72 22.19
N ASP A 218 -0.14 -9.31 21.40
CA ASP A 218 -1.25 -8.48 21.87
C ASP A 218 -2.58 -9.15 21.62
N ALA A 219 -3.56 -8.83 22.47
CA ALA A 219 -4.94 -9.20 22.30
C ALA A 219 -5.84 -8.02 22.68
N THR A 220 -6.91 -7.83 21.93
CA THR A 220 -7.87 -6.74 22.14
C THR A 220 -9.25 -7.13 21.57
N TYR A 221 -10.26 -6.32 21.85
CA TYR A 221 -11.55 -6.41 21.18
C TYR A 221 -12.20 -5.03 20.97
N LEU A 222 -13.07 -4.93 19.98
CA LEU A 222 -13.93 -3.77 19.74
C LEU A 222 -15.38 -4.16 20.03
N SER A 223 -16.03 -3.37 20.90
CA SER A 223 -17.42 -3.50 21.31
C SER A 223 -18.35 -2.97 20.24
N VAL A 224 -19.17 -3.83 19.64
CA VAL A 224 -20.13 -3.37 18.60
C VAL A 224 -21.23 -2.50 19.18
N ASN A 225 -21.60 -2.70 20.44
CA ASN A 225 -22.60 -1.87 21.12
C ASN A 225 -22.10 -0.42 21.31
N GLU A 226 -20.81 -0.23 21.59
CA GLU A 226 -20.23 1.11 21.70
C GLU A 226 -19.95 1.71 20.31
N LEU A 227 -19.64 0.87 19.32
CA LEU A 227 -19.52 1.28 17.92
C LEU A 227 -20.83 1.84 17.37
N ASP A 228 -21.95 1.16 17.60
CA ASP A 228 -23.27 1.59 17.13
C ASP A 228 -23.66 2.93 17.75
N LYS A 229 -23.44 3.12 19.07
CA LYS A 229 -23.65 4.40 19.75
C LYS A 229 -22.77 5.51 19.20
N PHE A 230 -21.51 5.19 18.89
CA PHE A 230 -20.58 6.14 18.28
C PHE A 230 -21.10 6.62 16.92
N TYR A 231 -21.56 5.71 16.06
CA TYR A 231 -22.12 6.08 14.76
C TYR A 231 -23.40 6.89 14.89
N GLU A 232 -24.36 6.46 15.74
CA GLU A 232 -25.59 7.22 16.00
C GLU A 232 -25.26 8.66 16.44
N SER A 233 -24.32 8.84 17.39
CA SER A 233 -23.86 10.15 17.84
C SER A 233 -23.22 10.98 16.72
N CYS A 234 -22.40 10.36 15.86
CA CYS A 234 -21.77 11.06 14.74
C CYS A 234 -22.80 11.53 13.71
N PHE A 235 -23.83 10.73 13.44
CA PHE A 235 -24.90 11.09 12.50
C PHE A 235 -25.74 12.26 13.03
N GLU A 236 -26.06 12.24 14.32
CA GLU A 236 -26.77 13.34 14.99
C GLU A 236 -25.94 14.64 14.98
N GLU A 237 -24.66 14.57 15.31
CA GLU A 237 -23.77 15.73 15.30
C GLU A 237 -23.60 16.30 13.89
N ALA A 238 -23.34 15.45 12.89
CA ALA A 238 -23.22 15.88 11.50
C ALA A 238 -24.49 16.56 11.00
N LYS A 239 -25.67 16.03 11.34
CA LYS A 239 -26.95 16.64 10.98
C LYS A 239 -27.13 18.00 11.66
N LYS A 240 -26.83 18.08 12.97
CA LYS A 240 -26.97 19.31 13.77
C LYS A 240 -26.05 20.43 13.26
N GLU A 241 -24.83 20.08 12.86
CA GLU A 241 -23.83 21.07 12.42
C GLU A 241 -23.79 21.28 10.89
N ASN A 242 -24.66 20.59 10.16
CA ASN A 242 -24.69 20.57 8.69
C ASN A 242 -23.31 20.18 8.09
N LEU A 243 -22.74 19.10 8.61
CA LEU A 243 -21.51 18.47 8.10
C LEU A 243 -21.87 17.25 7.26
N THR A 244 -21.02 16.95 6.28
CA THR A 244 -21.15 15.73 5.47
C THR A 244 -20.36 14.59 6.12
N LEU A 245 -21.02 13.47 6.35
CA LEU A 245 -20.43 12.25 6.89
C LEU A 245 -19.43 11.64 5.90
N SER A 246 -18.28 11.25 6.42
CA SER A 246 -17.30 10.43 5.73
C SER A 246 -16.77 9.34 6.67
N LEU A 247 -16.78 8.09 6.22
CA LEU A 247 -16.29 6.92 6.92
C LEU A 247 -14.98 6.47 6.27
N HIS A 248 -13.94 6.36 7.09
CA HIS A 248 -12.60 6.05 6.63
C HIS A 248 -12.10 4.77 7.29
N LEU A 249 -12.00 3.69 6.50
CA LEU A 249 -11.59 2.37 6.94
C LEU A 249 -10.55 1.80 5.96
N LYS A 250 -10.09 0.56 6.19
CA LYS A 250 -9.13 -0.14 5.33
C LYS A 250 -9.60 -1.55 4.97
N CYS A 251 -10.84 -1.67 4.52
CA CYS A 251 -11.57 -2.92 4.27
C CYS A 251 -10.83 -3.97 3.41
N THR A 252 -10.00 -3.57 2.45
CA THR A 252 -9.24 -4.51 1.60
C THR A 252 -8.11 -5.18 2.37
N MET A 253 -7.36 -4.39 3.16
CA MET A 253 -6.25 -4.92 3.96
C MET A 253 -6.78 -5.59 5.21
N MET A 254 -7.63 -4.90 5.98
CA MET A 254 -8.23 -5.40 7.21
C MET A 254 -9.50 -6.22 6.92
N LYS A 255 -9.36 -7.22 6.04
CA LYS A 255 -10.45 -8.00 5.41
C LYS A 255 -11.43 -8.72 6.33
N VAL A 256 -11.16 -8.76 7.64
CA VAL A 256 -12.03 -9.40 8.64
C VAL A 256 -12.73 -8.37 9.51
N SER A 257 -11.98 -7.44 10.12
CA SER A 257 -12.55 -6.43 11.03
C SER A 257 -13.33 -5.35 10.30
N ASP A 258 -12.73 -4.73 9.29
CA ASP A 258 -13.21 -3.47 8.75
C ASP A 258 -14.51 -3.61 7.95
N PRO A 259 -14.73 -4.68 7.15
CA PRO A 259 -16.04 -4.91 6.54
C PRO A 259 -17.18 -5.06 7.57
N VAL A 260 -16.90 -5.59 8.76
CA VAL A 260 -17.88 -5.67 9.85
C VAL A 260 -18.12 -4.28 10.44
N ILE A 261 -17.07 -3.52 10.73
CA ILE A 261 -17.16 -2.13 11.22
C ILE A 261 -17.94 -1.24 10.23
N PHE A 262 -17.73 -1.44 8.92
CA PHE A 262 -18.44 -0.77 7.83
C PHE A 262 -19.92 -1.16 7.80
N ALA A 263 -20.23 -2.46 7.97
CA ALA A 263 -21.60 -2.95 8.03
C ALA A 263 -22.40 -2.31 9.17
N HIS A 264 -21.76 -2.09 10.32
CA HIS A 264 -22.36 -1.39 11.46
C HIS A 264 -22.71 0.06 11.12
N ALA A 265 -21.85 0.80 10.41
CA ALA A 265 -22.19 2.15 9.96
C ALA A 265 -23.46 2.19 9.09
N ILE A 266 -23.56 1.29 8.11
CA ILE A 266 -24.74 1.17 7.23
C ILE A 266 -25.99 0.78 8.03
N ARG A 267 -25.87 -0.22 8.92
CA ARG A 267 -26.99 -0.68 9.75
C ARG A 267 -27.48 0.41 10.69
N SER A 268 -26.58 1.15 11.35
CA SER A 268 -26.94 2.27 12.22
C SER A 268 -27.57 3.41 11.44
N TYR A 269 -27.06 3.73 10.24
CA TYR A 269 -27.60 4.83 9.43
C TYR A 269 -29.01 4.50 8.88
N PHE A 270 -29.21 3.26 8.44
CA PHE A 270 -30.48 2.76 7.89
C PHE A 270 -31.26 1.89 8.89
N LYS A 271 -31.13 2.18 10.19
CA LYS A 271 -31.69 1.35 11.28
C LYS A 271 -33.16 1.00 11.07
N GLU A 272 -33.99 1.99 10.74
CA GLU A 272 -35.42 1.78 10.48
C GLU A 272 -35.69 0.80 9.33
N ALA A 273 -34.86 0.80 8.27
CA ALA A 273 -35.01 -0.15 7.16
C ALA A 273 -34.59 -1.57 7.56
N PHE A 274 -33.55 -1.73 8.37
CA PHE A 274 -33.15 -3.04 8.89
C PHE A 274 -34.13 -3.59 9.93
N GLU A 275 -34.77 -2.74 10.73
CA GLU A 275 -35.84 -3.15 11.67
C GLU A 275 -37.08 -3.66 10.91
N LEU A 276 -37.45 -3.03 9.79
CA LEU A 276 -38.61 -3.43 8.98
C LEU A 276 -38.35 -4.63 8.07
N PHE A 277 -37.19 -4.67 7.41
CA PHE A 277 -36.91 -5.61 6.32
C PHE A 277 -35.73 -6.57 6.61
N GLY A 278 -35.15 -6.54 7.80
CA GLY A 278 -33.92 -7.27 8.13
C GLY A 278 -33.98 -8.79 7.95
N GLU A 279 -35.11 -9.42 8.30
CA GLU A 279 -35.30 -10.87 8.07
C GLU A 279 -35.38 -11.20 6.58
N GLU A 280 -36.02 -10.35 5.78
CA GLU A 280 -36.08 -10.51 4.33
C GLU A 280 -34.69 -10.30 3.69
N PHE A 281 -33.95 -9.29 4.14
CA PHE A 281 -32.56 -9.07 3.74
C PHE A 281 -31.70 -10.30 4.01
N LYS A 282 -31.83 -10.88 5.21
CA LYS A 282 -31.10 -12.10 5.58
C LYS A 282 -31.50 -13.29 4.70
N ALA A 283 -32.79 -13.49 4.44
CA ALA A 283 -33.29 -14.58 3.61
C ALA A 283 -32.79 -14.51 2.15
N HIS A 284 -32.51 -13.31 1.63
CA HIS A 284 -32.05 -13.09 0.26
C HIS A 284 -30.56 -12.71 0.16
N GLY A 285 -29.79 -12.90 1.24
CA GLY A 285 -28.35 -12.64 1.25
C GLY A 285 -27.95 -11.18 1.02
N VAL A 286 -28.81 -10.23 1.37
CA VAL A 286 -28.52 -8.79 1.37
C VAL A 286 -27.62 -8.50 2.58
N GLU A 287 -26.35 -8.17 2.34
CA GLU A 287 -25.35 -8.04 3.39
C GLU A 287 -24.71 -6.64 3.40
N ALA A 288 -24.88 -5.91 4.51
CA ALA A 288 -24.33 -4.55 4.67
C ALA A 288 -22.80 -4.48 4.56
N LYS A 289 -22.08 -5.55 4.91
CA LYS A 289 -20.61 -5.60 4.80
C LYS A 289 -20.10 -5.47 3.36
N ASN A 290 -20.97 -5.68 2.37
CA ASN A 290 -20.64 -5.54 0.94
C ASN A 290 -20.98 -4.15 0.37
N GLY A 291 -21.62 -3.28 1.16
CA GLY A 291 -22.02 -1.92 0.76
C GLY A 291 -23.37 -1.82 0.04
N LEU A 292 -23.86 -0.58 -0.06
CA LEU A 292 -25.18 -0.28 -0.61
C LEU A 292 -25.34 -0.71 -2.06
N LYS A 293 -24.25 -0.72 -2.86
CA LYS A 293 -24.30 -1.15 -4.25
C LYS A 293 -24.69 -2.63 -4.37
N ASP A 294 -24.07 -3.51 -3.58
CA ASP A 294 -24.43 -4.94 -3.55
C ASP A 294 -25.84 -5.13 -2.97
N MET A 295 -26.17 -4.38 -1.91
CA MET A 295 -27.49 -4.44 -1.30
C MET A 295 -28.59 -4.08 -2.30
N PHE A 296 -28.48 -2.95 -3.00
CA PHE A 296 -29.49 -2.51 -3.97
C PHE A 296 -29.57 -3.42 -5.19
N ALA A 297 -28.45 -4.00 -5.64
CA ALA A 297 -28.47 -5.01 -6.69
C ALA A 297 -29.34 -6.22 -6.29
N LYS A 298 -29.20 -6.71 -5.05
CA LYS A 298 -30.02 -7.83 -4.54
C LYS A 298 -31.46 -7.41 -4.24
N ILE A 299 -31.67 -6.25 -3.63
CA ILE A 299 -33.01 -5.70 -3.34
C ILE A 299 -33.83 -5.53 -4.62
N SER A 300 -33.18 -5.18 -5.76
CA SER A 300 -33.87 -5.04 -7.05
C SER A 300 -34.58 -6.30 -7.53
N THR A 301 -34.21 -7.47 -7.00
CA THR A 301 -34.81 -8.77 -7.30
C THR A 301 -36.00 -9.13 -6.40
N LEU A 302 -36.25 -8.36 -5.34
CA LEU A 302 -37.31 -8.59 -4.36
C LEU A 302 -38.66 -8.07 -4.86
N LYS A 303 -39.75 -8.66 -4.36
CA LYS A 303 -41.11 -8.31 -4.77
C LYS A 303 -41.58 -6.95 -4.21
N ASN A 304 -41.16 -6.61 -3.00
CA ASN A 304 -41.46 -5.35 -2.31
C ASN A 304 -40.34 -4.31 -2.48
N LYS A 305 -39.50 -4.43 -3.52
CA LYS A 305 -38.36 -3.52 -3.77
C LYS A 305 -38.73 -2.03 -3.70
N ASP A 306 -39.91 -1.64 -4.20
CA ASP A 306 -40.32 -0.24 -4.27
C ASP A 306 -40.61 0.32 -2.86
N GLU A 307 -41.14 -0.51 -1.96
CA GLU A 307 -41.35 -0.15 -0.55
C GLU A 307 -40.01 -0.01 0.18
N ILE A 308 -39.09 -0.94 -0.05
CA ILE A 308 -37.74 -0.90 0.53
C ILE A 308 -37.02 0.37 0.05
N LEU A 309 -36.98 0.63 -1.26
CA LEU A 309 -36.31 1.79 -1.84
C LEU A 309 -36.92 3.11 -1.33
N ALA A 310 -38.24 3.21 -1.24
CA ALA A 310 -38.92 4.37 -0.65
C ALA A 310 -38.50 4.60 0.81
N LYS A 311 -38.28 3.52 1.59
CA LYS A 311 -37.80 3.64 2.97
C LYS A 311 -36.36 4.15 3.04
N PHE A 312 -35.47 3.69 2.16
CA PHE A 312 -34.10 4.21 2.06
C PHE A 312 -34.08 5.70 1.68
N ASP A 313 -34.91 6.11 0.72
CA ASP A 313 -35.04 7.51 0.30
C ASP A 313 -35.59 8.40 1.41
N GLU A 314 -36.59 7.91 2.16
CA GLU A 314 -37.12 8.59 3.34
C GLU A 314 -36.01 8.86 4.36
N ILE A 315 -35.20 7.85 4.69
CA ILE A 315 -34.09 7.98 5.65
C ILE A 315 -33.03 8.96 5.13
N LEU A 316 -32.63 8.84 3.86
CA LEU A 316 -31.67 9.76 3.23
C LEU A 316 -32.14 11.22 3.26
N SER A 317 -33.45 11.47 3.15
CA SER A 317 -34.01 12.82 3.22
C SER A 317 -33.99 13.44 4.63
N LYS A 318 -33.89 12.62 5.67
CA LYS A 318 -33.94 13.04 7.08
C LYS A 318 -32.59 13.00 7.79
N MET A 319 -31.66 12.18 7.35
CA MET A 319 -30.36 11.96 8.01
C MET A 319 -29.28 12.93 7.52
N ALA A 320 -28.13 12.93 8.18
CA ALA A 320 -26.98 13.74 7.74
C ALA A 320 -26.50 13.29 6.36
N LYS A 321 -26.05 14.25 5.53
CA LYS A 321 -25.58 13.98 4.17
C LYS A 321 -24.36 13.04 4.22
N ILE A 322 -24.27 12.12 3.26
CA ILE A 322 -23.13 11.22 3.07
C ILE A 322 -22.24 11.75 1.94
N TRP A 323 -20.92 11.61 2.08
CA TRP A 323 -19.97 11.96 1.03
C TRP A 323 -20.28 11.23 -0.29
N ALA A 324 -20.53 11.99 -1.35
CA ALA A 324 -20.63 11.52 -2.73
C ALA A 324 -19.25 11.48 -3.40
N LEU A 325 -18.90 10.31 -3.94
CA LEU A 325 -17.65 10.07 -4.68
C LEU A 325 -17.80 10.48 -6.14
N ASN A 326 -18.99 10.29 -6.70
CA ASN A 326 -19.41 10.74 -8.02
C ASN A 326 -20.95 10.80 -8.09
N GLU A 327 -21.53 11.07 -9.26
CA GLU A 327 -22.98 11.18 -9.46
C GLU A 327 -23.76 9.91 -9.08
N ASN A 328 -23.11 8.74 -9.10
CA ASN A 328 -23.75 7.43 -8.93
C ASN A 328 -23.23 6.64 -7.71
N ALA A 329 -22.32 7.21 -6.92
CA ALA A 329 -21.69 6.50 -5.80
C ALA A 329 -21.37 7.44 -4.62
N SER A 330 -21.53 6.89 -3.43
CA SER A 330 -21.25 7.49 -2.14
C SER A 330 -20.28 6.63 -1.34
N ASN A 331 -19.79 7.18 -0.24
CA ASN A 331 -18.88 6.51 0.68
C ASN A 331 -19.46 5.20 1.27
N PHE A 332 -20.78 4.98 1.25
CA PHE A 332 -21.42 3.74 1.73
C PHE A 332 -21.67 2.70 0.62
N ASP A 333 -21.40 3.02 -0.65
CA ASP A 333 -21.74 2.12 -1.76
C ASP A 333 -20.82 0.92 -1.87
N VAL A 334 -19.51 1.11 -1.69
CA VAL A 334 -18.51 0.04 -1.76
C VAL A 334 -17.50 0.22 -0.62
N PRO A 335 -17.26 -0.81 0.23
CA PRO A 335 -16.40 -0.70 1.42
C PRO A 335 -14.95 -0.30 1.14
N ASN A 336 -14.49 -0.47 -0.10
CA ASN A 336 -13.11 -0.26 -0.52
C ASN A 336 -12.89 1.03 -1.33
N ASP A 337 -13.94 1.79 -1.63
CA ASP A 337 -13.79 3.01 -2.44
C ASP A 337 -13.14 4.16 -1.65
N VAL A 338 -13.30 4.16 -0.32
CA VAL A 338 -12.72 5.15 0.59
C VAL A 338 -11.78 4.47 1.58
N ILE A 339 -10.48 4.57 1.30
CA ILE A 339 -9.42 3.95 2.09
C ILE A 339 -8.73 5.02 2.92
N ILE A 340 -8.68 4.84 4.25
CA ILE A 340 -8.28 5.85 5.24
C ILE A 340 -6.94 6.55 4.96
N ASP A 341 -5.91 5.79 4.59
CA ASP A 341 -4.55 6.27 4.32
C ASP A 341 -4.49 7.23 3.12
N ALA A 342 -5.31 7.03 2.09
CA ALA A 342 -5.38 7.95 0.95
C ALA A 342 -6.46 9.03 1.13
N SER A 343 -7.62 8.64 1.64
CA SER A 343 -8.81 9.50 1.68
C SER A 343 -8.73 10.62 2.72
N VAL A 344 -8.19 10.37 3.91
CA VAL A 344 -8.09 11.41 4.95
C VAL A 344 -7.04 12.47 4.56
N PRO A 345 -5.82 12.14 4.09
CA PRO A 345 -4.89 13.14 3.59
C PRO A 345 -5.44 13.94 2.41
N ALA A 346 -6.13 13.29 1.46
CA ALA A 346 -6.77 13.97 0.35
C ALA A 346 -7.86 14.95 0.83
N LEU A 347 -8.66 14.55 1.81
CA LEU A 347 -9.65 15.41 2.45
C LEU A 347 -8.98 16.60 3.14
N ILE A 348 -7.91 16.38 3.91
CA ILE A 348 -7.17 17.45 4.59
C ILE A 348 -6.58 18.42 3.57
N ARG A 349 -5.93 17.90 2.52
CA ARG A 349 -5.39 18.70 1.41
C ARG A 349 -6.46 19.53 0.71
N ASN A 350 -7.70 19.04 0.61
CA ASN A 350 -8.83 19.74 -0.02
C ASN A 350 -9.65 20.57 0.97
N SER A 351 -8.99 21.29 1.89
CA SER A 351 -9.63 22.19 2.86
C SER A 351 -10.62 21.51 3.81
N GLY A 352 -10.54 20.19 3.99
CA GLY A 352 -11.45 19.43 4.85
C GLY A 352 -12.86 19.23 4.27
N LYS A 353 -13.04 19.50 2.97
CA LYS A 353 -14.35 19.48 2.33
C LYS A 353 -14.55 18.27 1.44
N VAL A 354 -15.78 17.79 1.44
CA VAL A 354 -16.27 16.69 0.59
C VAL A 354 -17.56 17.09 -0.09
N LYS A 355 -17.88 16.46 -1.22
CA LYS A 355 -19.13 16.70 -1.94
C LYS A 355 -20.26 15.89 -1.34
N ASP A 356 -21.46 16.44 -1.32
CA ASP A 356 -22.68 15.64 -1.13
C ASP A 356 -23.28 15.23 -2.48
N ARG A 357 -24.41 14.49 -2.45
CA ARG A 357 -25.10 14.05 -3.68
C ARG A 357 -25.62 15.19 -4.56
N SER A 358 -25.78 16.41 -4.02
CA SER A 358 -26.14 17.59 -4.82
C SER A 358 -24.94 18.21 -5.55
N GLY A 359 -23.72 17.75 -5.24
CA GLY A 359 -22.47 18.31 -5.74
C GLY A 359 -21.92 19.46 -4.90
N GLU A 360 -22.60 19.85 -3.81
CA GLU A 360 -22.18 20.92 -2.91
C GLU A 360 -20.98 20.49 -2.04
N LEU A 361 -19.95 21.34 -1.98
CA LEU A 361 -18.77 21.13 -1.13
C LEU A 361 -19.03 21.58 0.30
N ASN A 362 -19.01 20.63 1.24
CA ASN A 362 -19.32 20.82 2.65
C ASN A 362 -18.15 20.36 3.53
N PHE A 363 -17.99 20.96 4.71
CA PHE A 363 -17.06 20.45 5.73
C PHE A 363 -17.48 19.05 6.19
N SER A 364 -16.51 18.21 6.54
CA SER A 364 -16.78 16.81 6.85
C SER A 364 -16.69 16.47 8.34
N LEU A 365 -17.58 15.58 8.79
CA LEU A 365 -17.38 14.83 10.02
C LEU A 365 -16.78 13.47 9.62
N CYS A 366 -15.47 13.33 9.87
CA CYS A 366 -14.66 12.19 9.44
C CYS A 366 -14.68 11.12 10.53
N MET A 367 -15.45 10.07 10.32
CA MET A 367 -15.59 8.92 11.23
C MET A 367 -14.44 7.93 11.02
N ILE A 368 -13.63 7.77 12.06
CA ILE A 368 -12.56 6.77 12.18
C ILE A 368 -12.80 6.04 13.50
N PRO A 369 -13.50 4.90 13.50
CA PRO A 369 -14.07 4.35 14.75
C PRO A 369 -13.04 4.06 15.85
N ASP A 370 -11.93 3.39 15.52
CA ASP A 370 -10.89 3.09 16.50
C ASP A 370 -9.96 4.29 16.72
N ARG A 371 -9.75 4.68 17.99
CA ARG A 371 -9.00 5.91 18.29
C ARG A 371 -7.50 5.80 18.07
N THR A 372 -6.95 4.58 17.94
CA THR A 372 -5.50 4.33 17.93
C THR A 372 -4.79 5.28 16.98
N TYR A 373 -5.26 5.37 15.73
CA TYR A 373 -4.63 6.20 14.70
C TYR A 373 -5.48 7.40 14.27
N ALA A 374 -6.75 7.48 14.69
CA ALA A 374 -7.60 8.65 14.43
C ALA A 374 -6.99 9.95 14.99
N ARG A 375 -6.32 9.84 16.14
CA ARG A 375 -5.64 10.93 16.85
C ARG A 375 -4.53 11.61 16.02
N VAL A 376 -3.90 10.89 15.09
CA VAL A 376 -2.93 11.47 14.13
C VAL A 376 -3.62 12.48 13.22
N TYR A 377 -4.73 12.08 12.59
CA TYR A 377 -5.47 12.96 11.69
C TYR A 377 -6.14 14.11 12.44
N GLU A 378 -6.59 13.88 13.67
CA GLU A 378 -7.11 14.95 14.53
C GLU A 378 -6.05 16.03 14.77
N ALA A 379 -4.82 15.61 15.10
CA ALA A 379 -3.69 16.53 15.28
C ALA A 379 -3.33 17.27 13.97
N CYS A 380 -3.40 16.61 12.80
CA CYS A 380 -3.22 17.29 11.50
C CYS A 380 -4.30 18.34 11.25
N VAL A 381 -5.57 18.01 11.48
CA VAL A 381 -6.69 18.95 11.32
C VAL A 381 -6.54 20.14 12.27
N ALA A 382 -6.13 19.90 13.51
CA ALA A 382 -5.87 20.96 14.49
C ALA A 382 -4.72 21.89 14.04
N ASP A 383 -3.60 21.33 13.57
CA ASP A 383 -2.45 22.10 13.07
C ASP A 383 -2.83 22.95 11.85
N PHE A 384 -3.55 22.38 10.87
CA PHE A 384 -3.97 23.13 9.68
C PHE A 384 -4.96 24.24 10.02
N LYS A 385 -5.87 24.05 10.99
CA LYS A 385 -6.74 25.13 11.48
C LYS A 385 -5.96 26.26 12.15
N GLU A 386 -4.92 25.94 12.92
CA GLU A 386 -4.14 26.93 13.67
C GLU A 386 -3.12 27.66 12.80
N HIS A 387 -2.45 26.95 11.89
CA HIS A 387 -1.29 27.44 11.15
C HIS A 387 -1.52 27.57 9.64
N GLY A 388 -2.72 27.24 9.14
CA GLY A 388 -3.04 27.22 7.73
C GLY A 388 -2.44 26.03 6.99
N ALA A 389 -2.62 25.98 5.67
CA ALA A 389 -2.07 24.92 4.83
C ALA A 389 -0.52 24.89 4.84
N LEU A 390 0.06 23.74 4.47
CA LEU A 390 1.51 23.60 4.30
C LEU A 390 1.95 24.20 2.97
N ASP A 391 2.95 25.09 3.01
CA ASP A 391 3.56 25.70 1.83
C ASP A 391 4.64 24.78 1.23
N VAL A 392 4.28 24.07 0.16
CA VAL A 392 5.12 23.09 -0.53
C VAL A 392 6.49 23.66 -0.94
N SER A 393 6.57 24.95 -1.24
CA SER A 393 7.83 25.61 -1.64
C SER A 393 8.83 25.77 -0.49
N LYS A 394 8.37 25.65 0.76
CA LYS A 394 9.18 25.93 1.97
C LYS A 394 9.33 24.73 2.90
N ILE A 395 8.37 23.80 2.91
CA ILE A 395 8.39 22.71 3.87
C ILE A 395 9.56 21.74 3.64
N GLY A 396 10.06 21.19 4.75
CA GLY A 396 10.94 20.02 4.75
C GLY A 396 10.19 18.74 4.34
N SER A 397 10.82 17.59 4.56
CA SER A 397 10.30 16.27 4.20
C SER A 397 10.19 15.32 5.38
N VAL A 398 9.15 14.48 5.38
CA VAL A 398 8.98 13.40 6.34
C VAL A 398 9.31 12.07 5.68
N ALA A 399 10.42 11.47 6.10
CA ALA A 399 10.71 10.07 5.82
C ALA A 399 10.09 9.16 6.88
N ASN A 400 9.89 7.88 6.55
CA ASN A 400 9.37 6.89 7.48
C ASN A 400 10.27 5.65 7.55
N VAL A 401 10.57 5.23 8.78
CA VAL A 401 11.14 3.92 9.11
C VAL A 401 10.07 3.08 9.81
N GLY A 402 9.52 2.11 9.10
CA GLY A 402 8.34 1.36 9.53
C GLY A 402 8.62 -0.10 9.88
N LEU A 403 8.14 -0.54 11.05
CA LEU A 403 8.11 -1.95 11.41
C LEU A 403 7.13 -2.69 10.48
N MET A 404 7.60 -3.73 9.80
CA MET A 404 6.80 -4.43 8.78
C MET A 404 7.17 -5.91 8.64
N ALA A 405 8.42 -6.25 8.91
CA ALA A 405 8.95 -7.59 8.63
C ALA A 405 8.11 -8.68 9.29
N LYS A 406 7.96 -9.82 8.60
CA LYS A 406 7.22 -11.00 9.08
C LYS A 406 5.75 -10.71 9.45
N LYS A 407 5.11 -9.78 8.74
CA LYS A 407 3.70 -9.37 8.97
C LYS A 407 3.49 -8.85 10.40
N ALA A 408 4.36 -7.97 10.85
CA ALA A 408 4.26 -7.39 12.18
C ALA A 408 2.90 -6.74 12.44
N GLU A 409 2.42 -6.86 13.67
CA GLU A 409 1.26 -6.15 14.22
C GLU A 409 -0.07 -6.50 13.48
N GLU A 410 -0.89 -5.50 13.14
CA GLU A 410 -2.23 -5.67 12.57
C GLU A 410 -2.25 -6.40 11.22
N TYR A 411 -1.21 -6.25 10.40
CA TYR A 411 -1.19 -6.84 9.06
C TYR A 411 -0.92 -8.36 9.12
N GLY A 412 -0.53 -8.86 10.29
CA GLY A 412 -0.48 -10.28 10.59
C GLY A 412 -1.78 -10.81 11.22
N SER A 413 -2.78 -9.98 11.53
CA SER A 413 -3.88 -10.37 12.42
C SER A 413 -5.03 -11.12 11.76
N HIS A 414 -5.08 -11.22 10.43
CA HIS A 414 -6.30 -11.67 9.73
C HIS A 414 -6.78 -13.07 10.14
N ASP A 415 -5.85 -13.99 10.38
CA ASP A 415 -6.15 -15.36 10.82
C ASP A 415 -6.32 -15.49 12.35
N LYS A 416 -6.34 -14.35 13.05
CA LYS A 416 -6.46 -14.16 14.50
C LYS A 416 -7.50 -13.09 14.86
N THR A 417 -8.37 -12.75 13.92
CA THR A 417 -9.50 -11.85 14.14
C THR A 417 -10.79 -12.68 14.10
N PHE A 418 -11.61 -12.58 15.14
CA PHE A 418 -12.82 -13.39 15.30
C PHE A 418 -14.00 -12.51 15.71
N ILE A 419 -15.18 -12.81 15.18
CA ILE A 419 -16.43 -12.17 15.57
C ILE A 419 -17.13 -13.08 16.58
N ALA A 420 -17.47 -12.55 17.76
CA ALA A 420 -18.22 -13.29 18.76
C ALA A 420 -19.61 -13.65 18.21
N LYS A 421 -19.94 -14.93 18.12
CA LYS A 421 -21.25 -15.39 17.61
C LYS A 421 -22.36 -15.16 18.64
N GLU A 422 -22.00 -15.22 19.91
CA GLU A 422 -22.89 -15.07 21.07
C GLU A 422 -22.12 -14.39 22.21
N ASP A 423 -22.80 -14.08 23.31
CA ASP A 423 -22.15 -13.61 24.52
C ASP A 423 -21.25 -14.70 25.13
N GLY A 424 -20.06 -14.31 25.57
CA GLY A 424 -19.11 -15.25 26.14
C GLY A 424 -17.78 -14.58 26.48
N GLU A 425 -16.70 -15.36 26.39
CA GLU A 425 -15.35 -14.90 26.67
C GLU A 425 -14.37 -15.37 25.59
N PHE A 426 -13.49 -14.50 25.14
CA PHE A 426 -12.26 -14.93 24.47
C PHE A 426 -11.17 -15.14 25.51
N VAL A 427 -10.59 -16.34 25.51
CA VAL A 427 -9.52 -16.73 26.44
C VAL A 427 -8.36 -17.31 25.66
N VAL A 428 -7.17 -16.76 25.90
CA VAL A 428 -5.91 -17.24 25.32
C VAL A 428 -5.16 -17.99 26.39
N PHE A 429 -4.94 -19.28 26.17
CA PHE A 429 -4.17 -20.15 27.06
C PHE A 429 -2.75 -20.35 26.53
N ASP A 430 -1.78 -20.51 27.42
CA ASP A 430 -0.44 -21.02 27.07
C ASP A 430 -0.40 -22.57 27.03
N GLU A 431 0.78 -23.15 26.79
CA GLU A 431 0.97 -24.61 26.79
C GLU A 431 0.77 -25.26 28.16
N ALA A 432 0.91 -24.51 29.26
CA ALA A 432 0.66 -25.01 30.61
C ALA A 432 -0.84 -24.99 30.96
N GLY A 433 -1.67 -24.36 30.13
CA GLY A 433 -3.09 -24.18 30.37
C GLY A 433 -3.42 -22.95 31.21
N GLU A 434 -2.46 -22.04 31.41
CA GLU A 434 -2.65 -20.79 32.14
C GLU A 434 -3.23 -19.70 31.23
N ASN A 435 -4.03 -18.81 31.81
CA ASN A 435 -4.66 -17.71 31.07
C ASN A 435 -3.64 -16.60 30.81
N VAL A 436 -3.31 -16.38 29.54
CA VAL A 436 -2.48 -15.24 29.09
C VAL A 436 -3.35 -13.99 28.93
N PHE A 437 -4.47 -14.12 28.22
CA PHE A 437 -5.44 -13.04 28.02
C PHE A 437 -6.86 -13.53 28.20
N LYS A 438 -7.73 -12.67 28.73
CA LYS A 438 -9.14 -12.96 28.94
C LYS A 438 -10.00 -11.72 28.73
N PHE A 439 -11.03 -11.82 27.90
CA PHE A 439 -11.96 -10.74 27.59
C PHE A 439 -13.40 -11.26 27.62
N SER A 440 -14.26 -10.61 28.40
CA SER A 440 -15.70 -10.84 28.32
C SER A 440 -16.27 -10.02 27.16
N VAL A 441 -17.03 -10.68 26.28
CA VAL A 441 -17.52 -10.10 25.02
C VAL A 441 -19.00 -10.36 24.81
N LYS A 442 -19.62 -9.53 23.98
CA LYS A 442 -21.00 -9.64 23.52
C LYS A 442 -21.07 -10.16 22.08
N SER A 443 -22.22 -10.72 21.71
CA SER A 443 -22.47 -11.11 20.31
C SER A 443 -22.17 -9.93 19.36
N GLY A 444 -21.40 -10.21 18.31
CA GLY A 444 -20.93 -9.23 17.33
C GLY A 444 -19.57 -8.59 17.64
N ASP A 445 -19.10 -8.60 18.89
CA ASP A 445 -17.82 -8.00 19.25
C ASP A 445 -16.66 -8.60 18.44
N ILE A 446 -15.72 -7.74 18.06
CA ILE A 446 -14.62 -8.07 17.16
C ILE A 446 -13.37 -8.29 18.02
N PHE A 447 -12.94 -9.52 18.21
CA PHE A 447 -11.67 -9.84 18.88
C PHE A 447 -10.52 -9.89 17.88
N ARG A 448 -9.32 -9.50 18.31
CA ARG A 448 -8.10 -9.53 17.49
C ARG A 448 -6.86 -9.82 18.31
N MET A 449 -5.96 -10.64 17.77
CA MET A 449 -4.57 -10.74 18.24
C MET A 449 -3.54 -10.34 17.18
N THR A 450 -2.45 -9.74 17.65
CA THR A 450 -1.31 -9.29 16.84
C THR A 450 0.01 -9.85 17.38
N GLN A 451 1.03 -9.86 16.52
CA GLN A 451 2.35 -10.41 16.81
C GLN A 451 3.44 -9.52 16.20
N ALA A 452 4.48 -9.20 16.96
CA ALA A 452 5.68 -8.53 16.45
C ALA A 452 6.94 -9.27 16.93
N LYS A 453 7.64 -9.90 15.98
CA LYS A 453 8.81 -10.74 16.25
C LYS A 453 9.99 -9.91 16.76
N ASP A 454 10.75 -10.45 17.70
CA ASP A 454 11.87 -9.73 18.32
C ASP A 454 12.94 -9.32 17.30
N ASP A 455 13.28 -10.21 16.37
CA ASP A 455 14.28 -9.93 15.34
C ASP A 455 13.83 -8.86 14.34
N ALA A 456 12.53 -8.82 14.02
CA ALA A 456 11.93 -7.75 13.23
C ALA A 456 12.01 -6.39 13.95
N ILE A 457 11.71 -6.35 15.25
CA ILE A 457 11.80 -5.13 16.07
C ILE A 457 13.24 -4.65 16.19
N ASN A 458 14.18 -5.54 16.47
CA ASN A 458 15.60 -5.21 16.56
C ASN A 458 16.14 -4.65 15.23
N ALA A 459 15.79 -5.28 14.11
CA ALA A 459 16.16 -4.79 12.78
C ALA A 459 15.54 -3.42 12.45
N TRP A 460 14.35 -3.13 12.99
CA TRP A 460 13.69 -1.83 12.83
C TRP A 460 14.44 -0.73 13.60
N PHE A 461 14.89 -1.00 14.82
CA PHE A 461 15.75 -0.08 15.57
C PHE A 461 17.11 0.13 14.88
N GLU A 462 17.76 -0.93 14.40
CA GLU A 462 19.02 -0.81 13.67
C GLU A 462 18.85 -0.03 12.35
N LEU A 463 17.72 -0.17 11.66
CA LEU A 463 17.39 0.63 10.48
C LEU A 463 17.21 2.11 10.83
N ALA A 464 16.47 2.42 11.89
CA ALA A 464 16.29 3.80 12.37
C ALA A 464 17.64 4.42 12.75
N LEU A 465 18.48 3.69 13.50
CA LEU A 465 19.83 4.11 13.87
C LEU A 465 20.69 4.41 12.63
N LYS A 466 20.66 3.50 11.64
CA LYS A 466 21.39 3.67 10.38
C LYS A 466 20.92 4.92 9.63
N ARG A 467 19.61 5.13 9.52
CA ARG A 467 19.06 6.31 8.85
C ARG A 467 19.43 7.60 9.57
N GLY A 468 19.30 7.65 10.90
CA GLY A 468 19.71 8.80 11.70
C GLY A 468 21.19 9.15 11.57
N LYS A 469 22.08 8.16 11.45
CA LYS A 469 23.51 8.39 11.18
C LYS A 469 23.77 8.99 9.79
N ILE A 470 23.04 8.51 8.78
CA ILE A 470 23.24 8.92 7.38
C ILE A 470 22.69 10.31 7.15
N SER A 471 21.44 10.56 7.53
CA SER A 471 20.78 11.83 7.21
C SER A 471 21.02 12.91 8.26
N LYS A 472 21.29 12.53 9.52
CA LYS A 472 21.41 13.43 10.68
C LYS A 472 20.10 14.16 11.03
N ASP A 473 19.00 13.75 10.43
CA ASP A 473 17.67 14.26 10.74
C ASP A 473 17.24 13.84 12.15
N GLU A 474 16.28 14.57 12.71
CA GLU A 474 15.67 14.22 13.98
C GLU A 474 14.75 13.00 13.80
N LEU A 475 14.86 12.02 14.70
CA LEU A 475 14.00 10.85 14.71
C LEU A 475 12.86 11.07 15.70
N VAL A 476 11.63 10.89 15.26
CA VAL A 476 10.45 10.89 16.14
C VAL A 476 9.91 9.48 16.16
N PHE A 477 10.02 8.79 17.29
CA PHE A 477 9.36 7.51 17.54
C PHE A 477 7.91 7.76 17.94
N TRP A 478 6.98 7.21 17.17
CA TRP A 478 5.55 7.34 17.39
C TRP A 478 5.09 6.14 18.21
N LEU A 479 5.22 6.25 19.53
CA LEU A 479 4.91 5.19 20.48
C LEU A 479 4.13 5.80 21.66
N ASP A 480 2.85 5.45 21.75
CA ASP A 480 1.97 5.92 22.83
C ASP A 480 2.13 5.02 24.07
N SER A 481 2.81 5.53 25.10
CA SER A 481 2.96 4.83 26.39
C SER A 481 1.64 4.44 27.08
N SER A 482 0.51 4.95 26.62
CA SER A 482 -0.83 4.56 27.10
C SER A 482 -1.30 3.23 26.49
N ARG A 483 -0.78 2.82 25.32
CA ARG A 483 -1.04 1.52 24.70
C ARG A 483 -0.19 0.42 25.29
N ALA A 484 -0.76 -0.77 25.45
CA ALA A 484 -0.03 -1.90 26.01
C ALA A 484 1.08 -2.38 25.06
N HIS A 485 0.78 -2.42 23.76
CA HIS A 485 1.74 -2.80 22.72
C HIS A 485 2.94 -1.85 22.69
N ASP A 486 2.68 -0.56 22.54
CA ASP A 486 3.72 0.46 22.42
C ASP A 486 4.58 0.55 23.68
N ARG A 487 4.04 0.33 24.88
CA ARG A 487 4.86 0.20 26.10
C ARG A 487 5.90 -0.91 26.00
N ASN A 488 5.54 -2.04 25.40
CA ASN A 488 6.48 -3.14 25.19
C ASN A 488 7.53 -2.80 24.12
N LEU A 489 7.16 -2.06 23.07
CA LEU A 489 8.13 -1.52 22.10
C LEU A 489 9.09 -0.53 22.75
N ILE A 490 8.59 0.40 23.59
CA ILE A 490 9.41 1.35 24.36
C ILE A 490 10.38 0.58 25.26
N ALA A 491 9.88 -0.41 26.02
CA ALA A 491 10.73 -1.23 26.89
C ALA A 491 11.86 -1.96 26.14
N LYS A 492 11.61 -2.36 24.89
CA LYS A 492 12.66 -2.91 24.01
C LYS A 492 13.62 -1.83 23.51
N PHE A 493 13.10 -0.67 23.11
CA PHE A 493 13.93 0.46 22.66
C PHE A 493 14.88 0.95 23.76
N GLU A 494 14.49 0.90 25.03
CA GLU A 494 15.38 1.28 26.14
C GLU A 494 16.71 0.51 26.13
N LYS A 495 16.72 -0.74 25.63
CA LYS A 495 17.94 -1.55 25.45
C LYS A 495 18.83 -1.07 24.29
N PHE A 496 18.29 -0.28 23.38
CA PHE A 496 19.00 0.34 22.25
C PHE A 496 19.36 1.81 22.49
N ARG A 497 18.77 2.46 23.50
CA ARG A 497 18.90 3.89 23.77
C ARG A 497 20.36 4.36 23.78
N GLU A 498 21.25 3.62 24.44
CA GLU A 498 22.68 3.95 24.50
C GLU A 498 23.34 3.91 23.11
N LYS A 499 23.02 2.92 22.26
CA LYS A 499 23.55 2.85 20.89
C LYS A 499 23.20 4.09 20.06
N PHE A 500 21.99 4.61 20.22
CA PHE A 500 21.55 5.85 19.56
C PHE A 500 22.29 7.07 20.10
N ALA A 501 22.41 7.17 21.42
CA ALA A 501 23.13 8.27 22.09
C ALA A 501 24.62 8.29 21.71
N SER A 502 25.32 7.15 21.78
CA SER A 502 26.74 7.03 21.41
C SER A 502 26.99 7.30 19.93
N ALA A 503 25.98 7.11 19.08
CA ALA A 503 26.03 7.45 17.66
C ALA A 503 25.75 8.94 17.37
N GLY A 504 25.38 9.73 18.38
CA GLY A 504 24.99 11.14 18.20
C GLY A 504 23.67 11.32 17.45
N VAL A 505 22.81 10.29 17.41
CA VAL A 505 21.50 10.36 16.74
C VAL A 505 20.50 11.02 17.67
N LYS A 506 19.86 12.10 17.19
CA LYS A 506 18.81 12.80 17.92
C LYS A 506 17.50 12.05 17.77
N PHE A 507 16.83 11.74 18.88
CA PHE A 507 15.52 11.12 18.85
C PHE A 507 14.63 11.60 20.00
N GLU A 508 13.32 11.55 19.77
CA GLU A 508 12.29 11.68 20.79
C GLU A 508 11.31 10.50 20.68
N ILE A 509 10.71 10.10 21.80
CA ILE A 509 9.62 9.12 21.83
C ILE A 509 8.37 9.87 22.28
N LEU A 510 7.38 9.97 21.40
CA LEU A 510 6.18 10.78 21.59
C LEU A 510 4.93 9.93 21.30
N ASN A 511 3.83 10.25 21.97
CA ASN A 511 2.53 9.73 21.56
C ASN A 511 2.12 10.30 20.20
N TYR A 512 1.06 9.75 19.61
CA TYR A 512 0.70 10.01 18.22
C TYR A 512 0.40 11.49 17.92
N GLU A 513 -0.31 12.20 18.78
CA GLU A 513 -0.62 13.62 18.56
C GLU A 513 0.61 14.51 18.74
N GLN A 514 1.41 14.25 19.79
CA GLN A 514 2.63 14.99 20.04
C GLN A 514 3.63 14.80 18.90
N ALA A 515 3.78 13.55 18.43
CA ALA A 515 4.63 13.21 17.30
C ALA A 515 4.16 13.92 16.01
N THR A 516 2.85 13.96 15.77
CA THR A 516 2.23 14.68 14.64
C THR A 516 2.54 16.17 14.71
N ALA A 517 2.24 16.82 15.83
CA ALA A 517 2.44 18.25 16.01
C ALA A 517 3.92 18.64 15.89
N LYS A 518 4.82 17.85 16.50
CA LYS A 518 6.27 18.05 16.39
C LYS A 518 6.75 17.93 14.95
N THR A 519 6.30 16.89 14.24
CA THR A 519 6.65 16.64 12.84
C THR A 519 6.18 17.79 11.94
N LEU A 520 4.92 18.23 12.07
CA LEU A 520 4.37 19.36 11.31
C LEU A 520 5.12 20.67 11.61
N SER A 521 5.46 20.92 12.87
CA SER A 521 6.27 22.08 13.28
C SER A 521 7.66 22.06 12.64
N LEU A 522 8.34 20.91 12.63
CA LEU A 522 9.67 20.77 12.04
C LEU A 522 9.65 21.00 10.53
N ILE A 523 8.71 20.38 9.80
CA ILE A 523 8.66 20.56 8.35
C ILE A 523 8.23 21.97 7.96
N ARG A 524 7.35 22.65 8.72
CA ARG A 524 7.04 24.07 8.51
C ARG A 524 8.27 24.97 8.67
N ALA A 525 9.22 24.58 9.52
CA ALA A 525 10.50 25.24 9.68
C ALA A 525 11.54 24.86 8.60
N GLY A 526 11.13 24.12 7.56
CA GLY A 526 12.00 23.69 6.46
C GLY A 526 12.96 22.55 6.81
N LYS A 527 12.74 21.86 7.94
CA LYS A 527 13.59 20.76 8.41
C LYS A 527 13.02 19.41 8.00
N ASP A 528 13.92 18.49 7.64
CA ASP A 528 13.57 17.10 7.40
C ASP A 528 13.50 16.33 8.74
N VAL A 529 12.65 15.29 8.78
CA VAL A 529 12.37 14.50 9.98
C VAL A 529 12.09 13.05 9.60
N ILE A 530 12.50 12.11 10.46
CA ILE A 530 12.23 10.69 10.28
C ILE A 530 11.20 10.25 11.31
N GLY A 531 10.01 9.89 10.83
CA GLY A 531 9.02 9.17 11.64
C GLY A 531 9.41 7.71 11.77
N VAL A 532 9.54 7.21 13.00
CA VAL A 532 9.84 5.81 13.30
C VAL A 532 8.58 5.18 13.89
N THR A 533 7.92 4.32 13.13
CA THR A 533 6.53 3.89 13.41
C THR A 533 6.34 2.38 13.34
N GLY A 534 5.25 1.90 13.96
CA GLY A 534 4.64 0.61 13.64
C GLY A 534 4.13 0.50 12.19
N ASN A 535 3.57 -0.65 11.85
CA ASN A 535 3.14 -1.09 10.53
C ASN A 535 1.97 -0.26 9.98
N VAL A 536 0.91 -0.05 10.77
CA VAL A 536 -0.25 0.75 10.31
C VAL A 536 0.15 2.20 10.07
N LEU A 537 0.87 2.81 11.01
CA LEU A 537 1.36 4.18 10.85
C LEU A 537 2.40 4.31 9.74
N ARG A 538 3.19 3.28 9.43
CA ARG A 538 4.04 3.31 8.23
C ARG A 538 3.18 3.54 6.99
N ASP A 539 2.10 2.79 6.83
CA ASP A 539 1.18 3.02 5.72
C ASP A 539 0.62 4.44 5.75
N TYR A 540 0.03 4.84 6.86
CA TYR A 540 -0.69 6.11 6.94
C TYR A 540 0.22 7.30 6.70
N LEU A 541 1.41 7.33 7.30
CA LEU A 541 2.35 8.44 7.17
C LEU A 541 2.99 8.50 5.78
N THR A 542 3.17 7.35 5.12
CA THR A 542 3.75 7.30 3.76
C THR A 542 2.76 7.63 2.65
N ASP A 543 1.48 7.83 2.98
CA ASP A 543 0.52 8.53 2.15
C ASP A 543 0.32 9.98 2.62
N LEU A 544 0.15 10.21 3.92
CA LEU A 544 -0.15 11.51 4.52
C LEU A 544 0.83 12.60 4.10
N PHE A 545 2.12 12.43 4.43
CA PHE A 545 3.11 13.48 4.17
C PHE A 545 3.44 13.60 2.69
N PRO A 546 3.61 12.52 1.91
CA PRO A 546 3.80 12.64 0.46
C PRO A 546 2.63 13.31 -0.26
N ILE A 547 1.38 13.11 0.18
CA ILE A 547 0.23 13.85 -0.37
C ILE A 547 0.36 15.35 -0.09
N PHE A 548 0.82 15.75 1.10
CA PHE A 548 1.06 17.17 1.42
C PHE A 548 2.30 17.75 0.75
N GLU A 549 3.33 16.95 0.50
CA GLU A 549 4.62 17.39 -0.03
C GLU A 549 4.70 17.36 -1.54
N LEU A 550 4.05 16.37 -2.18
CA LEU A 550 4.19 16.06 -3.60
C LEU A 550 2.84 16.03 -4.34
N GLY A 551 1.72 16.15 -3.64
CA GLY A 551 0.38 16.10 -4.21
C GLY A 551 -0.13 14.67 -4.45
N GLY A 552 0.66 13.66 -4.09
CA GLY A 552 0.37 12.24 -4.20
C GLY A 552 1.53 11.38 -3.67
N SER A 553 1.27 10.12 -3.34
CA SER A 553 2.26 9.21 -2.74
C SER A 553 2.99 8.30 -3.74
N SER A 554 2.65 8.37 -5.04
CA SER A 554 3.24 7.52 -6.08
C SER A 554 4.72 7.78 -6.35
N LYS A 555 5.24 8.97 -5.98
CA LYS A 555 6.61 9.42 -6.29
C LYS A 555 7.61 9.16 -5.15
N MET A 556 7.29 8.23 -4.26
CA MET A 556 8.10 7.86 -3.10
C MET A 556 9.05 6.71 -3.41
N LEU A 557 10.30 6.80 -2.95
CA LEU A 557 11.17 5.63 -2.88
C LEU A 557 10.71 4.73 -1.74
N SER A 558 10.57 3.43 -2.02
CA SER A 558 10.23 2.42 -1.03
C SER A 558 11.31 1.35 -1.01
N VAL A 559 12.16 1.39 0.01
CA VAL A 559 13.22 0.40 0.24
C VAL A 559 12.78 -0.55 1.34
N VAL A 560 13.06 -1.83 1.15
CA VAL A 560 12.89 -2.88 2.15
C VAL A 560 14.26 -3.51 2.39
N PRO A 561 15.04 -3.00 3.36
CA PRO A 561 16.25 -3.67 3.82
C PRO A 561 15.87 -5.03 4.40
N LEU A 562 16.33 -6.09 3.76
CA LEU A 562 16.01 -7.46 4.14
C LEU A 562 16.74 -7.84 5.42
N LEU A 563 16.10 -8.65 6.26
CA LEU A 563 16.68 -9.09 7.54
C LEU A 563 18.03 -9.81 7.35
N ALA A 564 18.22 -10.50 6.22
CA ALA A 564 19.46 -11.19 5.87
C ALA A 564 20.59 -10.27 5.37
N GLY A 565 20.33 -8.96 5.18
CA GLY A 565 21.32 -7.96 4.78
C GLY A 565 21.24 -7.50 3.32
N GLY A 566 20.47 -8.18 2.47
CA GLY A 566 20.12 -7.72 1.12
C GLY A 566 19.08 -6.59 1.12
N ALA A 567 18.56 -6.23 -0.04
CA ALA A 567 17.52 -5.21 -0.18
C ALA A 567 16.54 -5.50 -1.31
N MET A 568 15.29 -5.06 -1.11
CA MET A 568 14.28 -4.95 -2.16
C MET A 568 13.88 -3.47 -2.33
N PHE A 569 13.64 -3.06 -3.56
CA PHE A 569 13.29 -1.70 -3.96
C PHE A 569 11.94 -1.75 -4.68
N GLU A 570 10.88 -1.29 -4.03
CA GLU A 570 9.55 -1.22 -4.64
C GLU A 570 9.45 0.06 -5.48
N THR A 571 9.07 -0.08 -6.74
CA THR A 571 8.98 1.05 -7.68
C THR A 571 7.72 1.88 -7.50
N GLY A 572 6.78 1.44 -6.66
CA GLY A 572 5.56 2.18 -6.36
C GLY A 572 4.68 1.43 -5.36
N ALA A 573 3.81 2.19 -4.67
CA ALA A 573 2.84 1.64 -3.73
C ALA A 573 1.46 1.33 -4.37
N GLY A 574 1.24 1.76 -5.62
CA GLY A 574 -0.02 1.60 -6.34
C GLY A 574 -0.22 0.23 -7.00
N GLY A 575 -1.35 0.10 -7.71
CA GLY A 575 -1.67 -1.07 -8.53
C GLY A 575 -0.98 -1.06 -9.91
N THR A 576 -1.47 -1.90 -10.82
CA THR A 576 -0.91 -2.15 -12.16
C THR A 576 -1.58 -1.38 -13.30
N ALA A 577 -2.55 -0.51 -12.96
CA ALA A 577 -3.21 0.46 -13.84
C ALA A 577 -3.81 -0.15 -15.13
N PRO A 578 -4.85 -1.01 -15.03
CA PRO A 578 -5.49 -1.68 -16.17
C PRO A 578 -6.07 -0.72 -17.21
N THR A 579 -6.52 0.47 -16.78
CA THR A 579 -7.05 1.51 -17.68
C THR A 579 -6.00 2.01 -18.66
N LEU A 580 -4.74 2.10 -18.24
CA LEU A 580 -3.65 2.56 -19.11
C LEU A 580 -3.29 1.52 -20.18
N VAL A 581 -3.47 0.23 -19.88
CA VAL A 581 -3.32 -0.84 -20.89
C VAL A 581 -4.43 -0.76 -21.92
N LYS A 582 -5.65 -0.45 -21.50
CA LYS A 582 -6.77 -0.21 -22.43
C LYS A 582 -6.48 0.97 -23.35
N GLU A 583 -5.95 2.07 -22.81
CA GLU A 583 -5.55 3.23 -23.62
C GLU A 583 -4.42 2.91 -24.59
N LEU A 584 -3.39 2.17 -24.14
CA LEU A 584 -2.35 1.66 -25.04
C LEU A 584 -2.94 0.79 -26.14
N LYS A 585 -3.95 -0.03 -25.82
CA LYS A 585 -4.62 -0.89 -26.81
C LYS A 585 -5.37 -0.06 -27.83
N GLU A 586 -6.16 0.92 -27.39
CA GLU A 586 -7.07 1.65 -28.25
C GLU A 586 -6.40 2.77 -29.04
N LYS A 587 -5.34 3.35 -28.48
CA LYS A 587 -4.74 4.59 -28.99
C LYS A 587 -3.23 4.51 -29.19
N ASN A 588 -2.62 3.36 -28.93
CA ASN A 588 -1.17 3.20 -28.94
C ASN A 588 -0.45 4.30 -28.13
N HIS A 589 -1.01 4.68 -26.97
CA HIS A 589 -0.43 5.71 -26.10
C HIS A 589 -0.48 5.22 -24.66
N LEU A 590 0.68 5.14 -24.00
CA LEU A 590 0.81 4.70 -22.62
C LEU A 590 1.15 5.89 -21.71
N LEU A 591 0.37 6.07 -20.64
CA LEU A 591 0.54 7.12 -19.63
C LEU A 591 1.18 6.62 -18.32
N TRP A 592 1.88 5.49 -18.36
CA TRP A 592 2.54 4.96 -17.17
C TRP A 592 3.78 5.79 -16.84
N ASP A 593 3.79 6.45 -15.68
CA ASP A 593 4.96 7.19 -15.20
C ASP A 593 5.97 6.24 -14.53
N SER A 594 7.05 5.94 -15.25
CA SER A 594 8.15 5.08 -14.77
C SER A 594 9.10 5.78 -13.80
N LEU A 595 8.80 6.99 -13.30
CA LEU A 595 9.64 7.69 -12.32
C LEU A 595 10.05 6.79 -11.15
N GLY A 596 9.10 6.05 -10.57
CA GLY A 596 9.39 5.16 -9.45
C GLY A 596 10.35 4.01 -9.79
N GLU A 597 10.37 3.54 -11.04
CA GLU A 597 11.35 2.57 -11.54
C GLU A 597 12.76 3.18 -11.61
N PHE A 598 12.87 4.46 -12.00
CA PHE A 598 14.14 5.18 -12.04
C PHE A 598 14.70 5.40 -10.63
N LEU A 599 13.83 5.79 -9.69
CA LEU A 599 14.19 5.99 -8.28
C LEU A 599 14.65 4.67 -7.63
N ALA A 600 13.92 3.57 -7.86
CA ALA A 600 14.27 2.25 -7.34
C ALA A 600 15.58 1.73 -7.94
N LEU A 601 15.82 1.94 -9.24
CA LEU A 601 17.07 1.58 -9.89
C LEU A 601 18.26 2.36 -9.31
N SER A 602 18.09 3.67 -9.09
CA SER A 602 19.13 4.48 -8.44
C SER A 602 19.46 3.94 -7.05
N ALA A 603 18.46 3.70 -6.21
CA ALA A 603 18.65 3.13 -4.87
C ALA A 603 19.26 1.71 -4.88
N SER A 604 18.88 0.88 -5.85
CA SER A 604 19.46 -0.44 -6.08
C SER A 604 20.95 -0.37 -6.44
N LEU A 605 21.34 0.60 -7.25
CA LEU A 605 22.73 0.87 -7.61
C LEU A 605 23.54 1.44 -6.43
N GLU A 606 22.96 2.33 -5.62
CA GLU A 606 23.58 2.80 -4.36
C GLU A 606 23.85 1.63 -3.41
N HIS A 607 22.87 0.73 -3.25
CA HIS A 607 23.03 -0.47 -2.43
C HIS A 607 24.13 -1.38 -2.97
N LEU A 608 24.14 -1.65 -4.27
CA LEU A 608 25.16 -2.47 -4.92
C LEU A 608 26.56 -1.85 -4.76
N ALA A 609 26.67 -0.53 -4.95
CA ALA A 609 27.91 0.20 -4.78
C ALA A 609 28.48 0.05 -3.36
N PHE A 610 27.61 0.15 -2.35
CA PHE A 610 28.02 -0.05 -0.95
C PHE A 610 28.36 -1.52 -0.67
N ALA A 611 27.47 -2.45 -1.04
CA ALA A 611 27.57 -3.87 -0.70
C ALA A 611 28.76 -4.56 -1.38
N LYS A 612 29.08 -4.18 -2.63
CA LYS A 612 30.19 -4.75 -3.41
C LYS A 612 31.38 -3.81 -3.59
N GLN A 613 31.35 -2.63 -2.98
CA GLN A 613 32.37 -1.58 -3.19
C GLN A 613 32.59 -1.23 -4.68
N LYS A 614 31.52 -1.32 -5.48
CA LYS A 614 31.55 -1.15 -6.95
C LYS A 614 31.40 0.33 -7.32
N LYS A 615 32.50 0.98 -7.71
CA LYS A 615 32.54 2.42 -8.00
C LYS A 615 31.68 2.80 -9.21
N GLU A 616 31.64 1.93 -10.20
CA GLU A 616 30.84 2.09 -11.42
C GLU A 616 29.34 2.13 -11.11
N ALA A 617 28.88 1.32 -10.13
CA ALA A 617 27.49 1.36 -9.66
C ALA A 617 27.18 2.70 -8.97
N LYS A 618 28.12 3.26 -8.20
CA LYS A 618 27.96 4.58 -7.58
C LYS A 618 27.88 5.68 -8.63
N GLU A 619 28.75 5.64 -9.63
CA GLU A 619 28.78 6.60 -10.73
C GLU A 619 27.44 6.58 -11.51
N LEU A 620 26.96 5.39 -11.87
CA LEU A 620 25.67 5.19 -12.53
C LEU A 620 24.50 5.74 -11.71
N SER A 621 24.47 5.45 -10.41
CA SER A 621 23.43 5.97 -9.50
C SER A 621 23.45 7.50 -9.42
N ASP A 622 24.62 8.11 -9.24
CA ASP A 622 24.75 9.56 -9.11
C ASP A 622 24.31 10.28 -10.38
N ALA A 623 24.69 9.75 -11.55
CA ALA A 623 24.24 10.27 -12.83
C ALA A 623 22.75 10.06 -13.05
N LEU A 624 22.19 8.92 -12.64
CA LEU A 624 20.75 8.66 -12.74
C LEU A 624 19.93 9.63 -11.88
N ASN A 625 20.40 9.93 -10.66
CA ASN A 625 19.76 10.93 -9.80
C ASN A 625 19.75 12.33 -10.44
N ARG A 626 20.83 12.73 -11.13
CA ARG A 626 20.87 14.00 -11.89
C ARG A 626 19.98 13.95 -13.13
N ALA A 627 19.96 12.83 -13.84
CA ALA A 627 19.11 12.63 -15.00
C ALA A 627 17.62 12.69 -14.65
N VAL A 628 17.22 12.14 -13.50
CA VAL A 628 15.85 12.28 -12.97
C VAL A 628 15.52 13.74 -12.67
N ALA A 629 16.47 14.54 -12.17
CA ALA A 629 16.25 15.97 -12.00
C ALA A 629 15.97 16.68 -13.33
N SER A 630 16.78 16.41 -14.37
CA SER A 630 16.54 16.93 -15.73
C SER A 630 15.22 16.46 -16.33
N TYR A 631 14.88 15.17 -16.15
CA TYR A 631 13.61 14.59 -16.57
C TYR A 631 12.41 15.32 -15.98
N LEU A 632 12.46 15.65 -14.69
CA LEU A 632 11.41 16.39 -14.01
C LEU A 632 11.38 17.87 -14.46
N ASP A 633 12.53 18.53 -14.48
CA ASP A 633 12.65 19.96 -14.83
C ASP A 633 12.22 20.27 -16.27
N GLU A 634 12.51 19.37 -17.21
CA GLU A 634 12.09 19.49 -18.60
C GLU A 634 10.69 18.90 -18.87
N ASN A 635 9.97 18.52 -17.80
CA ASN A 635 8.62 17.94 -17.83
C ASN A 635 8.49 16.77 -18.80
N LYS A 636 9.47 15.87 -18.82
CA LYS A 636 9.47 14.67 -19.68
C LYS A 636 8.65 13.51 -19.09
N THR A 637 7.71 13.84 -18.20
CA THR A 637 6.78 12.88 -17.59
C THR A 637 5.63 12.56 -18.55
N PRO A 638 5.21 11.28 -18.68
CA PRO A 638 4.08 10.91 -19.52
C PRO A 638 2.82 11.72 -19.23
N ASN A 639 2.17 12.19 -20.28
CA ASN A 639 0.97 13.01 -20.22
C ASN A 639 0.19 12.87 -21.55
N ALA A 640 -0.87 13.65 -21.73
CA ALA A 640 -1.71 13.56 -22.92
C ALA A 640 -0.94 13.73 -24.25
N THR A 641 0.21 14.42 -24.25
CA THR A 641 1.04 14.63 -25.43
C THR A 641 2.39 13.93 -25.38
N LEU A 642 2.85 13.41 -24.23
CA LEU A 642 4.12 12.69 -24.07
C LEU A 642 3.89 11.24 -23.65
N ASP A 643 4.42 10.28 -24.40
CA ASP A 643 4.21 8.86 -24.20
C ASP A 643 5.29 8.26 -23.28
N THR A 644 4.96 7.18 -22.58
CA THR A 644 5.91 6.43 -21.74
C THR A 644 7.22 6.08 -22.47
N ARG A 645 7.17 5.67 -23.74
CA ARG A 645 8.35 5.32 -24.55
C ARG A 645 9.26 6.52 -24.80
N GLU A 646 8.68 7.70 -25.05
CA GLU A 646 9.47 8.93 -25.17
C GLU A 646 10.09 9.33 -23.84
N SER A 647 9.34 9.17 -22.74
CA SER A 647 9.85 9.42 -21.39
C SER A 647 11.10 8.58 -21.10
N HIS A 648 11.10 7.31 -21.55
CA HIS A 648 12.25 6.41 -21.42
C HIS A 648 13.42 6.83 -22.33
N PHE A 649 13.15 7.29 -23.55
CA PHE A 649 14.17 7.85 -24.42
C PHE A 649 14.84 9.08 -23.76
N TYR A 650 14.05 10.02 -23.21
CA TYR A 650 14.60 11.19 -22.52
C TYR A 650 15.39 10.79 -21.28
N LEU A 651 14.93 9.81 -20.50
CA LEU A 651 15.74 9.27 -19.40
C LEU A 651 17.08 8.74 -19.91
N ALA A 652 17.10 7.92 -20.96
CA ALA A 652 18.32 7.39 -21.54
C ALA A 652 19.27 8.51 -21.99
N LEU A 653 18.73 9.51 -22.67
CA LEU A 653 19.47 10.68 -23.13
C LEU A 653 20.07 11.47 -21.95
N PHE A 654 19.27 11.82 -20.95
CA PHE A 654 19.74 12.57 -19.79
C PHE A 654 20.73 11.75 -18.96
N TRP A 655 20.52 10.45 -18.81
CA TRP A 655 21.43 9.59 -18.08
C TRP A 655 22.77 9.45 -18.81
N ALA A 656 22.77 9.28 -20.13
CA ALA A 656 23.99 9.27 -20.93
C ALA A 656 24.74 10.62 -20.83
N ARG A 657 24.03 11.75 -20.92
CA ARG A 657 24.61 13.10 -20.74
C ARG A 657 25.26 13.26 -19.36
N GLU A 658 24.56 12.86 -18.30
CA GLU A 658 25.05 13.01 -16.93
C GLU A 658 26.18 12.03 -16.59
N MET A 659 26.24 10.90 -17.28
CA MET A 659 27.38 9.97 -17.25
C MET A 659 28.58 10.53 -18.03
N ALA A 660 28.37 11.12 -19.21
CA ALA A 660 29.45 11.76 -19.98
C ALA A 660 30.11 12.89 -19.17
N LYS A 661 29.33 13.61 -18.36
CA LYS A 661 29.81 14.69 -17.47
C LYS A 661 30.34 14.21 -16.11
N SER A 662 30.23 12.93 -15.77
CA SER A 662 30.57 12.43 -14.42
C SER A 662 32.06 12.59 -14.08
N GLY A 663 32.93 12.67 -15.09
CA GLY A 663 34.39 12.65 -14.93
C GLY A 663 34.94 11.32 -14.39
N GLY A 664 34.12 10.27 -14.38
CA GLY A 664 34.42 8.96 -13.84
C GLY A 664 34.95 7.96 -14.88
N ILE A 665 34.93 6.68 -14.50
CA ILE A 665 35.54 5.60 -15.29
C ILE A 665 34.73 5.35 -16.56
N LEU A 666 33.42 5.61 -16.50
CA LEU A 666 32.50 5.32 -17.59
C LEU A 666 32.25 6.53 -18.50
N SER A 667 32.73 7.74 -18.17
CA SER A 667 32.39 8.97 -18.91
C SER A 667 32.61 8.85 -20.42
N LYS A 668 33.80 8.40 -20.84
CA LYS A 668 34.13 8.24 -22.28
C LYS A 668 33.24 7.24 -23.01
N ILE A 669 32.76 6.20 -22.31
CA ILE A 669 31.86 5.20 -22.90
C ILE A 669 30.49 5.84 -23.16
N PHE A 670 30.04 6.73 -22.27
CA PHE A 670 28.75 7.40 -22.36
C PHE A 670 28.76 8.68 -23.21
N GLU A 671 29.93 9.29 -23.46
CA GLU A 671 30.06 10.42 -24.41
C GLU A 671 29.49 10.08 -25.79
N ASN A 672 29.92 8.95 -26.38
CA ASN A 672 29.42 8.52 -27.69
C ASN A 672 27.92 8.21 -27.66
N LEU A 673 27.44 7.56 -26.59
CA LEU A 673 26.02 7.23 -26.45
C LEU A 673 25.15 8.49 -26.35
N ALA A 674 25.59 9.49 -25.57
CA ALA A 674 24.90 10.76 -25.44
C ALA A 674 24.85 11.46 -26.80
N ASP A 675 25.99 11.56 -27.49
CA ASP A 675 26.11 12.15 -28.83
C ASP A 675 25.16 11.51 -29.85
N GLU A 676 25.07 10.18 -29.88
CA GLU A 676 24.19 9.47 -30.80
C GLU A 676 22.71 9.69 -30.49
N LEU A 677 22.33 9.66 -29.21
CA LEU A 677 20.95 9.94 -28.79
C LEU A 677 20.55 11.38 -29.10
N GLU A 678 21.45 12.35 -28.90
CA GLU A 678 21.21 13.76 -29.22
C GLU A 678 21.05 14.00 -30.72
N LYS A 679 21.98 13.50 -31.54
CA LYS A 679 21.98 13.72 -32.99
C LYS A 679 20.73 13.12 -33.64
N ASN A 680 20.18 12.06 -33.06
CA ASN A 680 19.03 11.33 -33.60
C ASN A 680 17.70 11.64 -32.88
N GLU A 681 17.67 12.59 -31.94
CA GLU A 681 16.49 12.88 -31.10
C GLU A 681 15.22 13.05 -31.94
N SER A 682 15.25 13.90 -32.96
CA SER A 682 14.07 14.18 -33.79
C SER A 682 13.56 12.96 -34.55
N GLU A 683 14.44 12.10 -35.07
CA GLU A 683 14.01 10.93 -35.84
C GLU A 683 13.54 9.81 -34.90
N ILE A 684 14.19 9.64 -33.75
CA ILE A 684 13.75 8.70 -32.70
C ILE A 684 12.32 9.05 -32.25
N LEU A 685 12.06 10.31 -31.89
CA LEU A 685 10.73 10.75 -31.45
C LEU A 685 9.68 10.51 -32.54
N LYS A 686 10.03 10.74 -33.81
CA LYS A 686 9.14 10.47 -34.95
C LYS A 686 8.84 8.98 -35.11
N GLU A 687 9.84 8.10 -34.99
CA GLU A 687 9.61 6.65 -35.04
C GLU A 687 8.80 6.15 -33.84
N LEU A 688 9.02 6.72 -32.64
CA LEU A 688 8.23 6.40 -31.45
C LEU A 688 6.73 6.72 -31.60
N ARG A 689 6.41 7.71 -32.44
CA ARG A 689 5.07 8.26 -32.67
C ARG A 689 4.39 7.77 -33.94
N GLN A 690 5.05 6.90 -34.71
CA GLN A 690 4.63 6.56 -36.08
C GLN A 690 3.20 6.00 -36.17
N ASP A 691 2.73 5.30 -35.13
CA ASP A 691 1.42 4.64 -35.08
C ASP A 691 0.52 5.19 -33.95
N ASP A 692 0.71 6.45 -33.56
CA ASP A 692 -0.13 7.09 -32.54
C ASP A 692 -1.61 7.13 -32.95
N GLY A 693 -2.49 6.82 -31.99
CA GLY A 693 -3.93 6.72 -32.21
C GLY A 693 -4.39 5.42 -32.87
N ALA A 694 -3.47 4.53 -33.26
CA ALA A 694 -3.81 3.24 -33.82
C ALA A 694 -4.23 2.24 -32.73
N SER A 695 -5.17 1.35 -33.08
CA SER A 695 -5.51 0.20 -32.24
C SER A 695 -4.43 -0.87 -32.36
N MET A 696 -3.96 -1.37 -31.22
CA MET A 696 -2.90 -2.37 -31.11
C MET A 696 -3.44 -3.71 -30.61
N GLU A 697 -2.86 -4.82 -31.08
CA GLU A 697 -3.22 -6.17 -30.67
C GLU A 697 -2.06 -6.87 -29.98
N PHE A 698 -2.13 -6.97 -28.65
CA PHE A 698 -1.09 -7.55 -27.81
C PHE A 698 -1.00 -9.07 -27.90
N GLY A 699 -2.01 -9.72 -28.50
CA GLY A 699 -2.10 -11.18 -28.54
C GLY A 699 -2.44 -11.84 -27.20
N GLY A 700 -2.82 -11.08 -26.18
CA GLY A 700 -3.19 -11.52 -24.84
C GLY A 700 -3.25 -10.33 -23.86
N TYR A 701 -3.84 -10.51 -22.68
CA TYR A 701 -3.90 -9.48 -21.63
C TYR A 701 -3.02 -9.87 -20.44
N TYR A 702 -3.29 -11.01 -19.80
CA TYR A 702 -2.50 -11.55 -18.69
C TYR A 702 -1.24 -12.27 -19.18
N LEU A 703 -1.26 -12.81 -20.40
CA LEU A 703 -0.12 -13.43 -21.06
C LEU A 703 0.02 -12.85 -22.49
N PRO A 704 0.43 -11.58 -22.64
CA PRO A 704 0.62 -10.97 -23.95
C PRO A 704 1.68 -11.73 -24.77
N ASP A 705 1.58 -11.66 -26.09
CA ASP A 705 2.61 -12.18 -26.97
C ASP A 705 3.87 -11.31 -26.85
N GLU A 706 4.98 -11.92 -26.42
CA GLU A 706 6.22 -11.20 -26.12
C GLU A 706 6.80 -10.49 -27.34
N VAL A 707 6.68 -11.08 -28.54
CA VAL A 707 7.22 -10.47 -29.77
C VAL A 707 6.43 -9.21 -30.10
N ARG A 708 5.09 -9.30 -30.15
CA ARG A 708 4.21 -8.15 -30.41
C ARG A 708 4.35 -7.06 -29.35
N ALA A 709 4.40 -7.44 -28.07
CA ALA A 709 4.56 -6.47 -27.00
C ALA A 709 5.91 -5.71 -27.10
N ASN A 710 6.99 -6.38 -27.50
CA ASN A 710 8.26 -5.72 -27.77
C ASN A 710 8.18 -4.79 -28.98
N GLU A 711 7.54 -5.19 -30.08
CA GLU A 711 7.37 -4.34 -31.27
C GLU A 711 6.59 -3.06 -30.95
N ILE A 712 5.49 -3.16 -30.20
CA ILE A 712 4.66 -2.02 -29.78
C ILE A 712 5.43 -1.09 -28.82
N MET A 713 6.18 -1.66 -27.88
CA MET A 713 6.88 -0.89 -26.85
C MET A 713 8.26 -0.38 -27.27
N ARG A 714 8.78 -0.84 -28.41
CA ARG A 714 10.09 -0.46 -28.96
C ARG A 714 10.02 -0.22 -30.48
N PRO A 715 9.14 0.67 -30.97
CA PRO A 715 8.94 0.86 -32.41
C PRO A 715 10.13 1.56 -33.10
N SER A 716 10.92 2.35 -32.36
CA SER A 716 12.09 3.05 -32.93
C SER A 716 13.26 2.12 -33.19
N LYS A 717 13.55 1.91 -34.47
CA LYS A 717 14.70 1.12 -34.92
C LYS A 717 16.01 1.82 -34.60
N ILE A 718 16.04 3.15 -34.73
CA ILE A 718 17.24 3.95 -34.43
C ILE A 718 17.58 3.84 -32.95
N LEU A 719 16.60 4.05 -32.06
CA LEU A 719 16.83 3.90 -30.63
C LEU A 719 17.26 2.49 -30.26
N ASN A 720 16.63 1.47 -30.84
CA ASN A 720 16.99 0.07 -30.61
C ASN A 720 18.42 -0.27 -31.08
N GLN A 721 18.90 0.36 -32.15
CA GLN A 721 20.27 0.19 -32.63
C GLN A 721 21.30 0.88 -31.72
N ILE A 722 21.00 2.10 -31.27
CA ILE A 722 21.88 2.87 -30.37
C ILE A 722 22.00 2.20 -28.99
N ILE A 723 20.88 1.66 -28.47
CA ILE A 723 20.83 0.97 -27.17
C ILE A 723 21.30 -0.49 -27.28
N GLY A 724 21.25 -1.09 -28.46
CA GLY A 724 21.42 -2.53 -28.70
C GLY A 724 22.81 -3.11 -28.49
#